data_AF-A0A8H7KQ49-F1
#
_entry.id   AF-A0A8H7KQ49-F1
#
_cell.length_a   1.000
_cell.length_b   1.000
_cell.length_c   1.000
_cell.angle_alpha   90.00
_cell.angle_beta   90.00
_cell.angle_gamma   90.00
#
_symmetry.space_group_name_H-M   'P 1'
#
loop_
_entity.id
_entity.type
_entity.pdbx_description
1 polymer ?
#
loop_
_entity_poly.entity_id
_entity_poly.type
_entity_poly.pdbx_seq_one_letter_code
_entity_poly.pdbx_strand_id
1 'polypeptide(L)'
;MSAAAARAMHSSDYDTTLQSTLPPEILFAILDAENVGLASLQSFRLTCKLYAQVARPAMFRSLRVAFETCPSTYDDDRLHFWTSPTIAPLVFQCEIRDLCGQSDHTREVPLILKRLHLLVNLKSCSLSMLQTPIDDCIMTQLRNLQYLNHLSIHDCILTANNTTPLRIASISVDHKLPALADTSDGERRNWGTLLDTDHIRSIVLRFDENLTQEDTLQSIFDISPVPNLDSFSITAQPELSTLRILTSSPPFTSQLRELRLLKANSPTLGDEDFHSPVHLPFLHTYTGPCNAFRLFKSGNALRTVHLGKATAPSICTVLEGLSRSSNQLEELWIMFDQVTARLLDLICSKFPRLTKLLLEHSRETQDTGGSYTPEELSMAFLTLGLPGHIQNVTVIYPLHDPLVFWDNMCFPDMDMADEEVVAEHLFRTCNELWEVRLWIRSDLLWKRSDFPGIDKKRRSKKSGGSMYSTINKPYPEIKFVALQMRQVNEGRRGRILLISQQLDKLATARWDLVTQLKILDRHASELQHERNTLHNLDAAISSLPDEVLTTIFEAAKPVKEDRSSHFGSFLCRITRNWRRIALGMPRLWADIWFARSWRLYSNGHQERPKSDHWKNGPSLFLSRSKGVPVNIRILHFMIDDYTPDFLQLISEHMRHCCLLHIKYGDRDGLEKLLVHISLGPAPLLRSISLSTDPRDIQLQGELFPFGLPQLKTVQLSTFDTGSLRFCAPSFAFITSLRLSNSSMTSDLAYTALREFLTALNSLNHLELILFYYLMEPSWLPIVLPSLHALDVESLPNFLGDIVHSIEAPSLIALSITHWESDGRAELTEIPNNHFPSLQHLTIGSNDALEVSYLNSLSLKFPHLERLAFKSITGSYQSELEGILTSIRPEYEGGTRGHIPRQPASPRVLWPSLHTVVVSIPYTGSFLDTKTLRKNIRVLKDAGQPIHKLLLPKKSVLVGVKSFRKLRKLVDVEGFSDDWPMPFISKRRLDLLVLNRMAQIQEDGNEG
;
A
#
# COMPACT_ATOMS: atom_id res chain seq x y z
N MET A 1 -29.20 -33.80 16.05
CA MET A 1 -29.60 -32.38 15.82
C MET A 1 -28.57 -31.58 15.03
N SER A 2 -27.26 -31.72 15.26
CA SER A 2 -26.20 -31.18 14.36
C SER A 2 -26.33 -31.66 12.89
N ALA A 3 -26.73 -32.91 12.66
CA ALA A 3 -26.96 -33.45 11.31
C ALA A 3 -28.25 -32.96 10.61
N ALA A 4 -29.22 -32.38 11.34
CA ALA A 4 -30.44 -31.81 10.75
C ALA A 4 -30.19 -30.39 10.21
N ALA A 5 -29.26 -29.65 10.82
CA ALA A 5 -28.79 -28.35 10.34
C ALA A 5 -28.00 -28.46 9.02
N ALA A 6 -27.24 -29.55 8.83
CA ALA A 6 -26.48 -29.78 7.60
C ALA A 6 -27.37 -30.11 6.39
N ARG A 7 -28.56 -30.70 6.58
CA ARG A 7 -29.50 -31.00 5.49
C ARG A 7 -30.32 -29.80 5.04
N ALA A 8 -30.52 -28.79 5.90
CA ALA A 8 -31.18 -27.54 5.52
C ALA A 8 -30.28 -26.62 4.67
N MET A 9 -28.98 -26.89 4.57
CA MET A 9 -28.00 -26.09 3.82
C MET A 9 -27.80 -26.52 2.35
N HIS A 10 -28.40 -27.63 1.89
CA HIS A 10 -28.09 -28.21 0.57
C HIS A 10 -29.27 -28.30 -0.42
N SER A 11 -30.31 -27.48 -0.26
CA SER A 11 -31.42 -27.41 -1.21
C SER A 11 -31.83 -25.97 -1.49
N SER A 12 -31.93 -25.66 -2.79
CA SER A 12 -32.48 -24.48 -3.48
C SER A 12 -31.61 -23.21 -3.61
N ASP A 13 -31.22 -22.98 -4.87
CA ASP A 13 -31.21 -21.73 -5.64
C ASP A 13 -31.07 -20.37 -4.94
N TYR A 14 -30.05 -19.65 -5.41
CA TYR A 14 -29.85 -18.20 -5.45
C TYR A 14 -30.93 -17.32 -4.79
N ASP A 15 -30.74 -16.96 -3.53
CA ASP A 15 -31.30 -15.73 -2.97
C ASP A 15 -30.43 -15.18 -1.83
N THR A 16 -29.72 -14.07 -2.06
CA THR A 16 -28.96 -13.35 -1.03
C THR A 16 -29.83 -12.27 -0.40
N THR A 17 -30.81 -12.69 0.42
CA THR A 17 -31.39 -11.88 1.50
C THR A 17 -31.70 -12.74 2.73
N LEU A 18 -30.66 -13.29 3.35
CA LEU A 18 -30.77 -13.87 4.70
C LEU A 18 -30.09 -12.92 5.70
N GLN A 19 -30.89 -11.96 6.19
CA GLN A 19 -30.65 -11.38 7.51
C GLN A 19 -30.79 -12.50 8.55
N SER A 20 -29.77 -12.64 9.41
CA SER A 20 -29.72 -13.36 10.69
C SER A 20 -30.26 -14.81 10.75
N THR A 21 -29.36 -15.80 10.87
CA THR A 21 -29.72 -17.18 11.27
C THR A 21 -28.82 -17.79 12.33
N LEU A 22 -28.06 -16.99 13.08
CA LEU A 22 -27.54 -17.45 14.37
C LEU A 22 -28.44 -16.88 15.48
N PRO A 23 -29.16 -17.74 16.23
CA PRO A 23 -29.84 -17.33 17.44
C PRO A 23 -28.84 -16.64 18.39
N PRO A 24 -29.21 -15.52 19.02
CA PRO A 24 -28.33 -14.78 19.94
C PRO A 24 -27.62 -15.69 20.95
N GLU A 25 -28.29 -16.76 21.39
CA GLU A 25 -27.82 -17.74 22.36
C GLU A 25 -26.58 -18.51 21.88
N ILE A 26 -26.46 -18.81 20.58
CA ILE A 26 -25.30 -19.49 20.00
C ILE A 26 -24.12 -18.52 19.86
N LEU A 27 -24.38 -17.25 19.54
CA LEU A 27 -23.34 -16.22 19.52
C LEU A 27 -22.80 -15.95 20.93
N PHE A 28 -23.66 -15.93 21.94
CA PHE A 28 -23.26 -15.80 23.35
C PHE A 28 -22.37 -16.98 23.78
N ALA A 29 -22.70 -18.22 23.40
CA ALA A 29 -21.87 -19.39 23.71
C ALA A 29 -20.48 -19.37 23.04
N ILE A 30 -20.37 -18.81 21.83
CA ILE A 30 -19.07 -18.64 21.14
C ILE A 30 -18.21 -17.57 21.81
N LEU A 31 -18.83 -16.52 22.36
CA LEU A 31 -18.15 -15.38 22.99
C LEU A 31 -17.87 -15.56 24.49
N ASP A 32 -18.59 -16.44 25.19
CA ASP A 32 -18.33 -16.83 26.58
C ASP A 32 -17.17 -17.84 26.71
N ALA A 33 -16.62 -18.34 25.59
CA ALA A 33 -15.40 -19.13 25.63
C ALA A 33 -14.20 -18.21 25.98
N GLU A 34 -13.64 -18.37 27.19
CA GLU A 34 -12.59 -17.53 27.80
C GLU A 34 -11.30 -17.32 26.96
N ASN A 35 -11.17 -17.92 25.76
CA ASN A 35 -9.94 -17.94 24.96
C ASN A 35 -10.05 -17.35 23.55
N VAL A 36 -11.10 -16.59 23.20
CA VAL A 36 -11.13 -15.88 21.91
C VAL A 36 -10.29 -14.59 21.99
N GLY A 37 -8.99 -14.70 21.70
CA GLY A 37 -8.08 -13.56 21.66
C GLY A 37 -8.46 -12.53 20.58
N LEU A 38 -8.26 -11.23 20.87
CA LEU A 38 -8.57 -10.05 20.04
C LEU A 38 -8.18 -10.18 18.55
N ALA A 39 -7.08 -10.88 18.23
CA ALA A 39 -6.63 -11.11 16.86
C ALA A 39 -7.58 -12.00 16.04
N SER A 40 -8.35 -12.87 16.70
CA SER A 40 -9.27 -13.82 16.06
C SER A 40 -10.61 -13.18 15.66
N LEU A 41 -10.92 -11.99 16.20
CA LEU A 41 -12.14 -11.25 15.90
C LEU A 41 -11.96 -10.27 14.73
N GLN A 42 -10.73 -9.88 14.39
CA GLN A 42 -10.43 -9.00 13.25
C GLN A 42 -10.81 -9.62 11.89
N SER A 43 -10.93 -10.94 11.82
CA SER A 43 -11.34 -11.69 10.62
C SER A 43 -12.86 -11.88 10.48
N PHE A 44 -13.65 -11.53 11.50
CA PHE A 44 -15.12 -11.56 11.43
C PHE A 44 -15.66 -10.20 10.94
N ARG A 45 -16.20 -10.15 9.72
CA ARG A 45 -17.04 -9.03 9.26
C ARG A 45 -18.42 -9.11 9.92
N LEU A 46 -18.50 -8.81 11.21
CA LEU A 46 -19.77 -8.56 11.87
C LEU A 46 -20.27 -7.17 11.45
N THR A 47 -21.54 -7.07 11.03
CA THR A 47 -22.15 -5.75 10.82
C THR A 47 -22.15 -5.01 12.16
N CYS A 48 -21.74 -3.74 12.17
CA CYS A 48 -21.50 -2.96 13.41
C CYS A 48 -22.68 -3.01 14.39
N LYS A 49 -23.91 -3.09 13.87
CA LYS A 49 -25.15 -3.19 14.64
C LYS A 49 -25.25 -4.50 15.44
N LEU A 50 -24.90 -5.64 14.84
CA LEU A 50 -24.95 -6.94 15.53
C LEU A 50 -23.80 -7.05 16.55
N TYR A 51 -22.62 -6.51 16.22
CA TYR A 51 -21.48 -6.47 17.14
C TYR A 51 -21.78 -5.64 18.40
N ALA A 52 -22.40 -4.46 18.25
CA ALA A 52 -22.79 -3.62 19.38
C ALA A 52 -23.92 -4.20 20.24
N GLN A 53 -24.83 -4.98 19.65
CA GLN A 53 -25.90 -5.63 20.41
C GLN A 53 -25.42 -6.82 21.23
N VAL A 54 -24.28 -7.44 20.85
CA VAL A 54 -23.80 -8.69 21.45
C VAL A 54 -22.57 -8.49 22.35
N ALA A 55 -21.76 -7.46 22.12
CA ALA A 55 -20.55 -7.23 22.91
C ALA A 55 -20.83 -6.59 24.29
N ARG A 56 -20.24 -7.13 25.37
CA ARG A 56 -20.31 -6.55 26.73
C ARG A 56 -19.71 -5.12 26.75
N PRO A 57 -20.20 -4.19 27.60
CA PRO A 57 -19.61 -2.85 27.80
C PRO A 57 -18.10 -2.83 28.12
N ALA A 58 -17.55 -3.93 28.66
CA ALA A 58 -16.11 -4.07 28.92
C ALA A 58 -15.25 -4.17 27.65
N MET A 59 -15.78 -4.70 26.53
CA MET A 59 -15.05 -4.80 25.26
C MET A 59 -14.90 -3.45 24.55
N PHE A 60 -15.68 -2.44 24.94
CA PHE A 60 -15.60 -1.09 24.37
C PHE A 60 -14.62 -0.16 25.09
N ARG A 61 -14.01 -0.57 26.21
CA ARG A 61 -13.07 0.27 26.99
C ARG A 61 -11.81 0.71 26.21
N SER A 62 -11.56 0.10 25.06
CA SER A 62 -10.45 0.41 24.15
C SER A 62 -10.88 0.40 22.70
N LEU A 63 -12.11 0.83 22.42
CA LEU A 63 -12.58 0.94 21.05
C LEU A 63 -11.85 2.12 20.35
N ARG A 64 -11.01 1.78 19.38
CA ARG A 64 -10.37 2.71 18.43
C ARG A 64 -11.24 2.76 17.18
N VAL A 65 -11.84 3.90 16.90
CA VAL A 65 -12.53 4.12 15.63
C VAL A 65 -11.54 4.74 14.67
N ALA A 66 -11.31 4.09 13.52
CA ALA A 66 -10.57 4.65 12.40
C ALA A 66 -11.58 5.05 11.32
N PHE A 67 -11.68 6.36 11.04
CA PHE A 67 -12.40 6.85 9.86
C PHE A 67 -11.40 6.95 8.71
N GLU A 68 -11.63 6.20 7.64
CA GLU A 68 -10.90 6.30 6.38
C GLU A 68 -11.82 7.04 5.41
N THR A 69 -11.44 8.24 4.98
CA THR A 69 -12.19 9.03 4.00
C THR A 69 -12.14 8.36 2.63
N CYS A 70 -13.07 7.46 2.36
CA CYS A 70 -13.31 6.94 1.02
C CYS A 70 -14.77 7.24 0.67
N PRO A 71 -15.08 7.77 -0.52
CA PRO A 71 -16.42 8.23 -0.85
C PRO A 71 -17.33 7.00 -1.01
N SER A 72 -17.93 6.57 0.08
CA SER A 72 -18.99 5.58 0.07
C SER A 72 -20.11 6.09 0.97
N THR A 73 -21.33 6.04 0.47
CA THR A 73 -22.56 6.36 1.23
C THR A 73 -22.71 5.53 2.51
N TYR A 74 -21.89 4.49 2.70
CA TYR A 74 -21.82 3.71 3.93
C TYR A 74 -21.17 4.47 5.10
N ASP A 75 -20.38 5.52 4.87
CA ASP A 75 -19.68 6.21 5.96
C ASP A 75 -20.58 7.16 6.75
N ASP A 76 -21.65 7.70 6.15
CA ASP A 76 -22.68 8.44 6.88
C ASP A 76 -23.43 7.54 7.88
N ASP A 77 -23.79 6.32 7.47
CA ASP A 77 -24.44 5.34 8.35
C ASP A 77 -23.50 4.88 9.47
N ARG A 78 -22.20 4.71 9.17
CA ARG A 78 -21.17 4.35 10.16
C ARG A 78 -20.93 5.50 11.13
N LEU A 79 -20.85 6.73 10.65
CA LEU A 79 -20.73 7.91 11.49
C LEU A 79 -21.95 8.05 12.41
N HIS A 80 -23.16 7.94 11.86
CA HIS A 80 -24.41 7.93 12.63
C HIS A 80 -24.44 6.83 13.70
N PHE A 81 -23.90 5.66 13.39
CA PHE A 81 -23.79 4.56 14.34
C PHE A 81 -22.81 4.90 15.49
N TRP A 82 -21.60 5.36 15.18
CA TRP A 82 -20.60 5.70 16.20
C TRP A 82 -21.00 6.90 17.05
N THR A 83 -21.67 7.87 16.45
CA THR A 83 -22.17 9.06 17.14
C THR A 83 -23.57 8.85 17.72
N SER A 84 -24.10 7.63 17.67
CA SER A 84 -25.42 7.35 18.26
C SER A 84 -25.37 7.48 19.79
N PRO A 85 -26.46 7.88 20.45
CA PRO A 85 -26.51 8.01 21.91
C PRO A 85 -26.12 6.72 22.66
N THR A 86 -26.28 5.56 22.02
CA THR A 86 -25.95 4.25 22.59
C THR A 86 -24.45 3.94 22.55
N ILE A 87 -23.77 4.31 21.45
CA ILE A 87 -22.37 3.93 21.22
C ILE A 87 -21.41 5.05 21.63
N ALA A 88 -21.79 6.31 21.42
CA ALA A 88 -20.91 7.44 21.65
C ALA A 88 -20.32 7.53 23.08
N PRO A 89 -21.07 7.20 24.17
CA PRO A 89 -20.51 7.16 25.52
C PRO A 89 -19.46 6.04 25.73
N LEU A 90 -19.37 5.07 24.82
CA LEU A 90 -18.45 3.93 24.92
C LEU A 90 -17.12 4.18 24.21
N VAL A 91 -16.98 5.27 23.43
CA VAL A 91 -15.78 5.57 22.65
C VAL A 91 -14.78 6.37 23.48
N PHE A 92 -13.60 5.78 23.75
CA PHE A 92 -12.52 6.43 24.50
C PHE A 92 -11.35 6.90 23.62
N GLN A 93 -11.19 6.33 22.43
CA GLN A 93 -10.13 6.68 21.47
C GLN A 93 -10.70 6.83 20.06
N CYS A 94 -10.35 7.91 19.37
CA CYS A 94 -10.79 8.19 18.00
C CYS A 94 -9.57 8.51 17.14
N GLU A 95 -9.52 7.95 15.94
CA GLU A 95 -8.53 8.23 14.93
C GLU A 95 -9.23 8.54 13.59
N ILE A 96 -8.93 9.70 13.02
CA ILE A 96 -9.47 10.14 11.74
C ILE A 96 -8.29 10.22 10.78
N ARG A 97 -8.30 9.40 9.71
CA ARG A 97 -7.25 9.37 8.70
C ARG A 97 -7.82 9.78 7.34
N ASP A 98 -7.20 10.76 6.73
CA ASP A 98 -7.41 11.06 5.32
C ASP A 98 -6.49 10.19 4.47
N LEU A 99 -7.06 9.28 3.67
CA LEU A 99 -6.29 8.39 2.81
C LEU A 99 -6.15 8.92 1.38
N CYS A 100 -6.87 9.98 1.02
CA CYS A 100 -7.02 10.39 -0.37
C CYS A 100 -6.41 11.77 -0.57
N GLY A 101 -5.26 11.85 -1.23
CA GLY A 101 -4.63 13.13 -1.64
C GLY A 101 -5.39 13.87 -2.76
N GLN A 102 -6.71 13.71 -2.87
CA GLN A 102 -7.55 14.37 -3.85
C GLN A 102 -8.25 15.57 -3.19
N SER A 103 -8.10 16.75 -3.81
CA SER A 103 -8.51 18.07 -3.30
C SER A 103 -10.02 18.27 -3.11
N ASP A 104 -10.87 17.40 -3.64
CA ASP A 104 -12.34 17.57 -3.63
C ASP A 104 -13.04 17.04 -2.36
N HIS A 105 -12.33 16.40 -1.43
CA HIS A 105 -12.92 15.81 -0.22
C HIS A 105 -13.20 16.79 0.94
N THR A 106 -13.10 18.10 0.68
CA THR A 106 -13.28 19.17 1.67
C THR A 106 -14.65 19.18 2.36
N ARG A 107 -15.66 18.45 1.88
CA ARG A 107 -17.03 18.48 2.43
C ARG A 107 -17.32 17.45 3.54
N GLU A 108 -16.68 16.28 3.55
CA GLU A 108 -17.05 15.17 4.47
C GLU A 108 -16.28 15.19 5.80
N VAL A 109 -14.99 15.53 5.78
CA VAL A 109 -14.18 15.66 7.00
C VAL A 109 -14.79 16.65 8.02
N PRO A 110 -15.30 17.83 7.59
CA PRO A 110 -16.01 18.73 8.49
C PRO A 110 -17.25 18.11 9.14
N LEU A 111 -17.94 17.16 8.50
CA LEU A 111 -19.14 16.52 9.07
C LEU A 111 -18.78 15.58 10.23
N ILE A 112 -17.71 14.79 10.08
CA ILE A 112 -17.21 13.91 11.16
C ILE A 112 -16.78 14.77 12.34
N LEU A 113 -15.99 15.81 12.08
CA LEU A 113 -15.45 16.69 13.13
C LEU A 113 -16.55 17.47 13.85
N LYS A 114 -17.60 17.92 13.14
CA LYS A 114 -18.78 18.57 13.74
C LYS A 114 -19.53 17.70 14.73
N ARG A 115 -19.37 16.37 14.67
CA ARG A 115 -20.03 15.42 15.57
C ARG A 115 -19.12 14.90 16.69
N LEU A 116 -17.87 15.33 16.78
CA LEU A 116 -16.95 14.86 17.84
C LEU A 116 -17.50 15.11 19.24
N HIS A 117 -18.20 16.22 19.49
CA HIS A 117 -18.82 16.51 20.79
C HIS A 117 -19.77 15.41 21.30
N LEU A 118 -20.32 14.57 20.41
CA LEU A 118 -21.20 13.47 20.79
C LEU A 118 -20.43 12.35 21.51
N LEU A 119 -19.11 12.23 21.28
CA LEU A 119 -18.22 11.26 21.92
C LEU A 119 -17.82 11.74 23.33
N VAL A 120 -18.81 11.88 24.21
CA VAL A 120 -18.65 12.55 25.51
C VAL A 120 -17.54 12.00 26.41
N ASN A 121 -17.11 10.74 26.23
CA ASN A 121 -16.08 10.07 27.04
C ASN A 121 -14.72 9.95 26.32
N LEU A 122 -14.52 10.67 25.22
CA LEU A 122 -13.30 10.60 24.43
C LEU A 122 -12.10 11.09 25.25
N LYS A 123 -11.11 10.21 25.46
CA LYS A 123 -9.87 10.50 26.19
C LYS A 123 -8.69 10.80 25.28
N SER A 124 -8.69 10.23 24.08
CA SER A 124 -7.65 10.42 23.08
C SER A 124 -8.23 10.61 21.70
N CYS A 125 -7.76 11.62 20.97
CA CYS A 125 -8.14 11.88 19.60
C CYS A 125 -6.88 11.99 18.73
N SER A 126 -6.86 11.33 17.58
CA SER A 126 -5.81 11.44 16.57
C SER A 126 -6.42 11.90 15.25
N LEU A 127 -5.98 13.04 14.74
CA LEU A 127 -6.39 13.65 13.49
C LEU A 127 -5.21 13.52 12.53
N SER A 128 -5.36 12.82 11.42
CA SER A 128 -4.33 12.64 10.40
C SER A 128 -4.93 12.99 9.05
N MET A 129 -5.05 14.28 8.78
CA MET A 129 -5.83 14.79 7.64
C MET A 129 -4.95 15.70 6.82
N LEU A 130 -4.62 15.28 5.59
CA LEU A 130 -3.69 16.00 4.73
C LEU A 130 -4.28 17.37 4.37
N GLN A 131 -3.62 18.45 4.80
CA GLN A 131 -3.97 19.84 4.48
C GLN A 131 -5.38 20.30 4.91
N THR A 132 -6.06 19.56 5.78
CA THR A 132 -7.40 19.97 6.22
C THR A 132 -7.31 21.09 7.27
N PRO A 133 -8.04 22.21 7.11
CA PRO A 133 -8.06 23.29 8.09
C PRO A 133 -8.80 22.88 9.37
N ILE A 134 -8.14 23.06 10.53
CA ILE A 134 -8.72 23.01 11.87
C ILE A 134 -9.20 24.42 12.21
N ASP A 135 -10.46 24.67 11.90
CA ASP A 135 -11.13 25.95 12.11
C ASP A 135 -11.71 26.10 13.54
N ASP A 136 -12.37 27.23 13.79
CA ASP A 136 -13.04 27.52 15.06
C ASP A 136 -14.15 26.53 15.41
N CYS A 137 -14.81 25.95 14.40
CA CYS A 137 -15.84 24.96 14.62
C CYS A 137 -15.22 23.72 15.24
N ILE A 138 -14.17 23.17 14.62
CA ILE A 138 -13.47 21.97 15.07
C ILE A 138 -12.86 22.20 16.46
N MET A 139 -12.21 23.36 16.68
CA MET A 139 -11.66 23.69 17.98
C MET A 139 -12.73 23.77 19.08
N THR A 140 -13.90 24.33 18.78
CA THR A 140 -15.02 24.35 19.72
C THR A 140 -15.51 22.93 20.06
N GLN A 141 -15.53 22.02 19.07
CA GLN A 141 -15.88 20.63 19.30
C GLN A 141 -14.88 19.92 20.22
N LEU A 142 -13.58 20.12 19.99
CA LEU A 142 -12.52 19.56 20.83
C LEU A 142 -12.59 20.09 22.26
N ARG A 143 -12.91 21.37 22.46
CA ARG A 143 -13.08 21.99 23.79
C ARG A 143 -14.27 21.42 24.57
N ASN A 144 -15.33 21.01 23.88
CA ASN A 144 -16.51 20.44 24.52
C ASN A 144 -16.26 19.01 25.06
N LEU A 145 -15.14 18.37 24.70
CA LEU A 145 -14.77 17.04 25.18
C LEU A 145 -14.09 17.12 26.55
N GLN A 146 -14.90 17.09 27.61
CA GLN A 146 -14.44 17.26 29.01
C GLN A 146 -13.36 16.26 29.47
N TYR A 147 -13.26 15.08 28.84
CA TYR A 147 -12.30 14.04 29.20
C TYR A 147 -11.12 13.92 28.23
N LEU A 148 -11.05 14.78 27.20
CA LEU A 148 -9.96 14.72 26.22
C LEU A 148 -8.65 15.07 26.91
N ASN A 149 -7.77 14.08 27.01
CA ASN A 149 -6.48 14.22 27.67
C ASN A 149 -5.31 14.17 26.69
N HIS A 150 -5.48 13.49 25.55
CA HIS A 150 -4.44 13.35 24.52
C HIS A 150 -4.96 13.74 23.14
N LEU A 151 -4.27 14.64 22.46
CA LEU A 151 -4.59 15.05 21.09
C LEU A 151 -3.36 14.82 20.21
N SER A 152 -3.51 14.02 19.14
CA SER A 152 -2.47 13.82 18.13
C SER A 152 -2.94 14.43 16.81
N ILE A 153 -2.13 15.27 16.19
CA ILE A 153 -2.44 15.97 14.94
C ILE A 153 -1.34 15.63 13.94
N HIS A 154 -1.70 15.16 12.76
CA HIS A 154 -0.80 14.82 11.68
C HIS A 154 -1.29 15.53 10.40
N ASP A 155 -0.41 16.31 9.79
CA ASP A 155 -0.60 16.97 8.49
C ASP A 155 -1.78 17.96 8.37
N CYS A 156 -2.32 18.45 9.50
CA CYS A 156 -3.42 19.42 9.51
C CYS A 156 -2.94 20.89 9.51
N ILE A 157 -3.75 21.79 8.95
CA ILE A 157 -3.49 23.24 8.95
C ILE A 157 -4.33 23.90 10.05
N LEU A 158 -3.76 24.73 10.91
CA LEU A 158 -4.54 25.44 11.94
C LEU A 158 -5.09 26.77 11.37
N THR A 159 -6.41 26.95 11.36
CA THR A 159 -7.07 28.17 10.87
C THR A 159 -8.03 28.81 11.89
N ALA A 160 -8.09 28.29 13.11
CA ALA A 160 -8.97 28.79 14.18
C ALA A 160 -8.56 30.20 14.68
N ASN A 161 -9.53 31.11 14.75
CA ASN A 161 -9.38 32.48 15.25
C ASN A 161 -9.79 32.65 16.72
N ASN A 162 -10.41 31.66 17.33
CA ASN A 162 -10.86 31.71 18.71
C ASN A 162 -9.71 31.29 19.63
N THR A 163 -9.23 32.22 20.46
CA THR A 163 -8.10 32.06 21.38
C THR A 163 -8.45 31.33 22.68
N THR A 164 -9.66 30.79 22.84
CA THR A 164 -10.00 30.06 24.07
C THR A 164 -9.10 28.82 24.25
N PRO A 165 -8.43 28.65 25.39
CA PRO A 165 -7.44 27.61 25.56
C PRO A 165 -8.08 26.22 25.66
N LEU A 166 -7.45 25.23 25.02
CA LEU A 166 -7.84 23.82 25.02
C LEU A 166 -7.14 23.10 26.19
N ARG A 167 -7.94 22.54 27.10
CA ARG A 167 -7.45 21.80 28.28
C ARG A 167 -7.13 20.34 27.93
N ILE A 168 -5.89 20.07 27.55
CA ILE A 168 -5.39 18.72 27.32
C ILE A 168 -4.10 18.47 28.09
N ALA A 169 -3.90 17.22 28.53
CA ALA A 169 -2.69 16.83 29.27
C ALA A 169 -1.52 16.51 28.34
N SER A 170 -1.78 16.10 27.10
CA SER A 170 -0.75 15.72 26.14
C SER A 170 -1.13 16.08 24.71
N ILE A 171 -0.18 16.64 23.97
CA ILE A 171 -0.33 16.93 22.54
C ILE A 171 0.81 16.26 21.74
N SER A 172 0.46 15.65 20.61
CA SER A 172 1.40 15.18 19.60
C SER A 172 1.12 15.90 18.29
N VAL A 173 2.13 16.52 17.66
CA VAL A 173 2.00 17.20 16.37
C VAL A 173 3.02 16.64 15.40
N ASP A 174 2.58 16.24 14.23
CA ASP A 174 3.38 15.72 13.12
C ASP A 174 3.10 16.62 11.93
N HIS A 175 4.12 17.35 11.47
CA HIS A 175 3.95 18.36 10.44
C HIS A 175 4.73 17.98 9.19
N LYS A 176 4.01 17.68 8.11
CA LYS A 176 4.42 18.09 6.77
C LYS A 176 3.98 19.54 6.59
N LEU A 177 4.93 20.46 6.50
CA LEU A 177 4.64 21.85 6.12
C LEU A 177 4.47 21.86 4.59
N PRO A 178 3.28 22.19 4.05
CA PRO A 178 3.22 22.60 2.65
C PRO A 178 3.90 23.96 2.50
N ALA A 179 4.71 24.11 1.44
CA ALA A 179 5.24 25.39 1.01
C ALA A 179 4.09 26.40 0.81
N LEU A 180 4.33 27.64 1.24
CA LEU A 180 3.36 28.71 1.46
C LEU A 180 2.22 28.79 0.41
N ALA A 181 0.97 28.78 0.88
CA ALA A 181 -0.07 29.61 0.26
C ALA A 181 0.08 31.02 0.83
N ASP A 182 0.35 31.98 -0.04
CA ASP A 182 0.65 33.37 0.27
C ASP A 182 -0.62 34.09 0.77
N THR A 183 -0.98 33.92 2.06
CA THR A 183 -2.04 34.71 2.68
C THR A 183 -1.45 36.03 3.15
N SER A 184 -1.50 37.04 2.29
CA SER A 184 -0.81 38.32 2.42
C SER A 184 -1.24 39.24 3.57
N ASP A 185 -2.09 38.82 4.52
CA ASP A 185 -2.61 39.74 5.57
C ASP A 185 -3.05 39.09 6.90
N GLY A 186 -2.74 37.81 7.16
CA GLY A 186 -3.18 37.12 8.39
C GLY A 186 -2.04 36.86 9.37
N GLU A 187 -2.16 37.36 10.61
CA GLU A 187 -1.31 36.92 11.73
C GLU A 187 -1.32 35.38 11.81
N ARG A 188 -0.18 34.74 11.51
CA ARG A 188 -0.05 33.29 11.62
C ARG A 188 -0.17 32.88 13.09
N ARG A 189 -1.21 32.14 13.42
CA ARG A 189 -1.42 31.60 14.77
C ARG A 189 -0.86 30.19 14.87
N ASN A 190 -0.31 29.89 16.04
CA ASN A 190 0.29 28.61 16.36
C ASN A 190 -0.52 27.86 17.41
N TRP A 191 -0.27 26.56 17.51
CA TRP A 191 -0.90 25.67 18.49
C TRP A 191 -0.67 26.11 19.93
N GLY A 192 0.46 26.76 20.23
CA GLY A 192 0.80 27.25 21.55
C GLY A 192 -0.21 28.24 22.13
N THR A 193 -0.75 29.15 21.30
CA THR A 193 -1.77 30.13 21.72
C THR A 193 -3.12 29.51 22.07
N LEU A 194 -3.39 28.31 21.58
CA LEU A 194 -4.68 27.62 21.73
C LEU A 194 -4.70 26.62 22.86
N LEU A 195 -3.61 26.44 23.59
CA LEU A 195 -3.49 25.41 24.62
C LEU A 195 -3.55 26.01 26.02
N ASP A 196 -4.29 25.37 26.92
CA ASP A 196 -4.25 25.69 28.34
C ASP A 196 -2.92 25.20 28.89
N THR A 197 -1.97 26.12 28.99
CA THR A 197 -0.61 25.78 29.38
C THR A 197 -0.59 25.10 30.75
N ASP A 198 -1.49 25.44 31.69
CA ASP A 198 -1.45 24.92 33.07
C ASP A 198 -1.81 23.43 33.15
N HIS A 199 -2.41 22.90 32.10
CA HIS A 199 -2.86 21.51 32.02
C HIS A 199 -1.92 20.61 31.22
N ILE A 200 -1.03 21.16 30.39
CA ILE A 200 -0.12 20.37 29.56
C ILE A 200 0.99 19.74 30.39
N ARG A 201 1.11 18.42 30.25
CA ARG A 201 2.14 17.59 30.89
C ARG A 201 3.09 16.95 29.90
N SER A 202 2.69 16.73 28.65
CA SER A 202 3.52 16.06 27.63
C SER A 202 3.34 16.68 26.25
N ILE A 203 4.43 17.06 25.60
CA ILE A 203 4.44 17.56 24.21
C ILE A 203 5.30 16.63 23.36
N VAL A 204 4.77 16.15 22.24
CA VAL A 204 5.48 15.33 21.26
C VAL A 204 5.44 16.03 19.91
N LEU A 205 6.57 16.44 19.38
CA LEU A 205 6.69 17.02 18.04
C LEU A 205 7.40 16.02 17.14
N ARG A 206 6.87 15.78 15.94
CA ARG A 206 7.44 14.92 14.91
C ARG A 206 7.72 15.77 13.67
N PHE A 207 8.92 15.63 13.13
CA PHE A 207 9.37 16.32 11.92
C PHE A 207 9.57 15.31 10.80
N ASP A 208 9.25 15.68 9.56
CA ASP A 208 9.51 14.85 8.38
C ASP A 208 11.00 14.88 8.01
N GLU A 209 11.52 13.76 7.50
CA GLU A 209 12.92 13.58 7.09
C GLU A 209 13.25 14.38 5.81
N ASN A 210 12.22 14.75 5.04
CA ASN A 210 12.33 15.48 3.77
C ASN A 210 12.26 17.01 3.88
N LEU A 211 12.18 17.58 5.09
CA LEU A 211 12.28 19.02 5.29
C LEU A 211 13.69 19.48 4.89
N THR A 212 13.81 20.03 3.68
CA THR A 212 15.07 20.58 3.18
C THR A 212 15.40 21.89 3.89
N GLN A 213 16.67 22.29 3.85
CA GLN A 213 17.24 23.40 4.62
C GLN A 213 16.56 24.78 4.39
N GLU A 214 15.71 24.91 3.36
CA GLU A 214 14.99 26.13 3.00
C GLU A 214 13.57 26.22 3.57
N ASP A 215 13.00 25.12 4.10
CA ASP A 215 11.65 25.12 4.67
C ASP A 215 11.65 25.72 6.08
N THR A 216 11.15 26.95 6.19
CA THR A 216 11.27 27.79 7.38
C THR A 216 10.41 27.26 8.54
N LEU A 217 11.05 26.68 9.57
CA LEU A 217 10.43 26.31 10.87
C LEU A 217 10.09 27.55 11.74
N GLN A 218 9.66 28.66 11.14
CA GLN A 218 9.48 29.94 11.84
C GLN A 218 8.19 30.04 12.68
N SER A 219 7.26 29.07 12.66
CA SER A 219 5.91 29.33 13.21
C SER A 219 5.16 28.18 13.91
N ILE A 220 5.79 27.04 14.22
CA ILE A 220 5.03 25.92 14.82
C ILE A 220 4.59 26.21 16.27
N PHE A 221 5.38 26.95 17.06
CA PHE A 221 5.05 27.35 18.43
C PHE A 221 5.63 28.74 18.77
N ASP A 222 4.87 29.81 18.52
CA ASP A 222 5.11 31.15 19.09
C ASP A 222 4.18 31.37 20.30
N ILE A 223 4.69 31.17 21.50
CA ILE A 223 3.89 31.28 22.73
C ILE A 223 4.10 32.70 23.28
N SER A 224 3.60 33.68 22.55
CA SER A 224 3.57 35.08 22.95
C SER A 224 2.15 35.50 23.38
N PRO A 225 1.99 36.30 24.44
CA PRO A 225 0.75 36.99 24.71
C PRO A 225 0.74 38.37 24.03
N VAL A 226 -0.38 38.73 23.40
CA VAL A 226 -0.69 40.10 22.98
C VAL A 226 -2.05 40.45 23.63
N PRO A 227 -2.23 41.61 24.30
CA PRO A 227 -1.75 42.92 23.86
C PRO A 227 -1.06 43.81 24.93
N ASN A 228 0.13 44.32 24.57
CA ASN A 228 0.50 45.75 24.56
C ASN A 228 1.93 45.85 24.02
N LEU A 229 2.03 46.11 22.73
CA LEU A 229 3.25 46.30 21.96
C LEU A 229 3.79 47.72 22.16
N ASP A 230 5.08 47.84 22.44
CA ASP A 230 5.90 48.89 21.84
C ASP A 230 7.18 48.25 21.27
N SER A 231 7.07 47.90 19.99
CA SER A 231 8.12 47.61 19.00
C SER A 231 9.14 46.48 19.26
N PHE A 232 8.99 45.38 18.51
CA PHE A 232 10.12 44.66 17.91
C PHE A 232 9.69 44.11 16.54
N SER A 233 10.28 44.62 15.46
CA SER A 233 10.10 44.16 14.08
C SER A 233 11.42 43.57 13.61
N ILE A 234 11.39 42.37 13.03
CA ILE A 234 12.52 41.81 12.29
C ILE A 234 12.13 41.76 10.81
N THR A 235 12.76 42.63 10.03
CA THR A 235 12.78 42.63 8.57
C THR A 235 13.99 41.83 8.06
N ALA A 236 13.84 41.27 6.87
CA ALA A 236 14.61 40.20 6.23
C ALA A 236 16.15 40.35 6.15
N GLN A 237 16.85 39.21 6.23
CA GLN A 237 18.04 38.88 5.44
C GLN A 237 18.09 37.36 5.13
N PRO A 238 18.71 36.96 4.00
CA PRO A 238 18.76 35.57 3.52
C PRO A 238 19.91 34.82 4.20
N GLU A 239 19.79 33.49 4.28
CA GLU A 239 20.57 32.57 5.12
C GLU A 239 20.11 32.61 6.58
N LEU A 240 19.44 31.55 7.07
CA LEU A 240 19.60 31.03 8.44
C LEU A 240 18.68 29.85 8.78
N SER A 241 19.33 28.82 9.30
CA SER A 241 18.83 27.57 9.88
C SER A 241 18.51 27.75 11.36
N THR A 242 17.27 28.14 11.72
CA THR A 242 16.87 28.35 13.13
C THR A 242 15.50 27.82 13.54
N LEU A 243 15.48 26.98 14.58
CA LEU A 243 14.30 26.72 15.40
C LEU A 243 14.17 27.85 16.43
N ARG A 244 13.36 28.87 16.16
CA ARG A 244 13.05 29.91 17.16
C ARG A 244 11.85 29.50 18.00
N ILE A 245 12.11 29.03 19.23
CA ILE A 245 11.08 28.98 20.27
C ILE A 245 11.06 30.35 20.95
N LEU A 246 10.22 31.26 20.45
CA LEU A 246 10.03 32.57 21.08
C LEU A 246 9.19 32.36 22.35
N THR A 247 9.79 32.57 23.53
CA THR A 247 9.07 32.63 24.80
C THR A 247 9.19 34.03 25.39
N SER A 248 8.27 34.91 25.06
CA SER A 248 8.29 36.33 25.49
C SER A 248 7.39 36.62 26.71
N SER A 249 7.38 35.74 27.74
CA SER A 249 6.69 35.87 29.07
C SER A 249 5.20 35.47 29.12
N PRO A 250 4.62 34.99 30.25
CA PRO A 250 5.15 34.67 31.59
C PRO A 250 5.42 33.14 31.74
N PRO A 251 5.70 32.55 32.93
CA PRO A 251 6.40 31.27 33.01
C PRO A 251 5.59 30.16 32.36
N PHE A 252 6.21 29.46 31.41
CA PHE A 252 5.76 28.16 30.97
C PHE A 252 5.43 27.32 32.20
N THR A 253 4.34 26.60 32.09
CA THR A 253 3.62 26.14 33.25
C THR A 253 4.40 25.13 34.06
N SER A 254 4.14 25.19 35.35
CA SER A 254 4.75 24.36 36.38
C SER A 254 4.50 22.85 36.21
N GLN A 255 3.93 22.40 35.08
CA GLN A 255 3.43 21.03 34.92
C GLN A 255 3.98 20.27 33.71
N LEU A 256 4.73 20.89 32.79
CA LEU A 256 5.31 20.14 31.67
C LEU A 256 6.33 19.13 32.20
N ARG A 257 6.02 17.83 32.10
CA ARG A 257 6.85 16.73 32.58
C ARG A 257 7.61 16.04 31.44
N GLU A 258 7.11 16.12 30.21
CA GLU A 258 7.69 15.40 29.09
C GLU A 258 7.72 16.25 27.82
N LEU A 259 8.88 16.27 27.16
CA LEU A 259 9.07 16.92 25.87
C LEU A 259 9.79 15.95 24.94
N ARG A 260 9.14 15.57 23.83
CA ARG A 260 9.73 14.72 22.79
C ARG A 260 9.76 15.46 21.46
N LEU A 261 10.92 15.54 20.83
CA LEU A 261 11.17 16.07 19.49
C LEU A 261 11.73 14.91 18.65
N LEU A 262 10.90 14.28 17.84
CA LEU A 262 11.22 13.07 17.09
C LEU A 262 11.51 13.40 15.62
N LYS A 263 12.46 12.67 15.01
CA LYS A 263 12.78 12.69 13.57
C LYS A 263 13.27 14.02 12.95
N ALA A 264 13.71 14.99 13.76
CA ALA A 264 14.49 16.09 13.21
C ALA A 264 15.90 15.59 12.86
N ASN A 265 16.21 15.42 11.57
CA ASN A 265 17.61 15.37 11.12
C ASN A 265 18.28 16.63 11.66
N SER A 266 19.34 16.48 12.48
CA SER A 266 19.95 17.59 13.24
C SER A 266 20.18 18.81 12.34
N PRO A 267 19.38 19.89 12.43
CA PRO A 267 19.77 21.12 11.78
C PRO A 267 21.05 21.59 12.47
N THR A 268 22.04 21.99 11.67
CA THR A 268 23.22 22.71 12.17
C THR A 268 22.76 24.08 12.64
N LEU A 269 22.20 24.15 13.85
CA LEU A 269 21.90 25.40 14.54
C LEU A 269 23.21 26.07 14.92
N GLY A 270 23.42 27.32 14.52
CA GLY A 270 24.60 28.09 14.90
C GLY A 270 24.53 28.48 16.38
N ASP A 271 25.68 28.61 17.05
CA ASP A 271 25.75 29.05 18.45
C ASP A 271 25.26 30.51 18.66
N GLU A 272 25.13 31.29 17.58
CA GLU A 272 24.71 32.71 17.57
C GLU A 272 23.18 32.88 17.73
N ASP A 273 22.39 31.81 17.56
CA ASP A 273 20.92 31.90 17.41
C ASP A 273 20.14 31.90 18.74
N PHE A 274 20.82 31.86 19.88
CA PHE A 274 20.21 31.58 21.18
C PHE A 274 19.93 32.84 22.01
N HIS A 275 18.78 33.49 21.80
CA HIS A 275 18.29 34.55 22.69
C HIS A 275 17.59 33.96 23.93
N SER A 276 18.39 33.67 24.96
CA SER A 276 17.98 33.23 26.32
C SER A 276 17.24 31.86 26.42
N PRO A 277 17.76 30.90 27.20
CA PRO A 277 17.15 29.58 27.33
C PRO A 277 15.87 29.59 28.18
N VAL A 278 14.86 28.85 27.71
CA VAL A 278 13.54 28.66 28.32
C VAL A 278 13.65 27.83 29.60
N HIS A 279 13.18 28.35 30.72
CA HIS A 279 13.24 27.63 31.99
C HIS A 279 12.09 26.63 32.12
N LEU A 280 12.40 25.33 32.21
CA LEU A 280 11.43 24.22 32.36
C LEU A 280 11.70 23.46 33.68
N PRO A 281 11.24 24.01 34.83
CA PRO A 281 11.65 23.49 36.14
C PRO A 281 11.12 22.09 36.47
N PHE A 282 10.04 21.66 35.83
CA PHE A 282 9.33 20.40 36.11
C PHE A 282 9.48 19.35 35.02
N LEU A 283 10.34 19.60 34.02
CA LEU A 283 10.60 18.63 32.96
C LEU A 283 11.27 17.39 33.56
N HIS A 284 10.61 16.23 33.46
CA HIS A 284 11.13 14.95 33.93
C HIS A 284 11.80 14.18 32.79
N THR A 285 11.24 14.24 31.58
CA THR A 285 11.70 13.47 30.41
C THR A 285 11.93 14.41 29.22
N TYR A 286 13.12 14.34 28.64
CA TYR A 286 13.42 14.93 27.34
C TYR A 286 13.78 13.83 26.34
N THR A 287 13.29 13.95 25.10
CA THR A 287 13.75 13.14 23.97
C THR A 287 13.90 14.03 22.76
N GLY A 288 15.04 14.11 22.11
CA GLY A 288 15.18 14.90 20.88
C GLY A 288 16.59 15.34 20.53
N PRO A 289 16.77 16.18 19.50
CA PRO A 289 18.08 16.60 19.03
C PRO A 289 18.89 17.31 20.12
N CYS A 290 20.18 16.96 20.24
CA CYS A 290 21.06 17.52 21.26
C CYS A 290 21.07 19.06 21.27
N ASN A 291 21.11 19.70 20.10
CA ASN A 291 21.18 21.15 19.98
C ASN A 291 19.90 21.83 20.48
N ALA A 292 18.73 21.22 20.24
CA ALA A 292 17.46 21.75 20.74
C ALA A 292 17.39 21.71 22.27
N PHE A 293 18.08 20.77 22.93
CA PHE A 293 18.13 20.74 24.39
C PHE A 293 18.75 22.02 24.99
N ARG A 294 19.69 22.67 24.30
CA ARG A 294 20.34 23.92 24.76
C ARG A 294 19.37 25.09 24.92
N LEU A 295 18.24 25.04 24.20
CA LEU A 295 17.17 26.02 24.31
C LEU A 295 16.46 25.97 25.66
N PHE A 296 16.70 24.93 26.47
CA PHE A 296 16.01 24.73 27.74
C PHE A 296 16.97 24.76 28.92
N LYS A 297 16.64 25.58 29.93
CA LYS A 297 17.17 25.43 31.29
C LYS A 297 16.28 24.43 32.01
N SER A 298 16.71 23.17 32.08
CA SER A 298 16.04 22.16 32.90
C SER A 298 16.15 22.51 34.38
N GLY A 299 15.08 22.28 35.14
CA GLY A 299 15.18 22.27 36.60
C GLY A 299 15.71 20.95 37.16
N ASN A 300 15.74 20.86 38.49
CA ASN A 300 16.16 19.65 39.22
C ASN A 300 15.24 18.43 39.02
N ALA A 301 14.12 18.56 38.30
CA ALA A 301 13.16 17.47 38.11
C ALA A 301 13.53 16.49 36.98
N LEU A 302 14.55 16.81 36.17
CA LEU A 302 14.89 16.03 34.98
C LEU A 302 15.54 14.69 35.34
N ARG A 303 14.84 13.60 35.02
CA ARG A 303 15.23 12.21 35.33
C ARG A 303 15.69 11.45 34.09
N THR A 304 15.09 11.70 32.94
CA THR A 304 15.32 10.93 31.71
C THR A 304 15.68 11.88 30.57
N VAL A 305 16.82 11.66 29.92
CA VAL A 305 17.26 12.46 28.76
C VAL A 305 17.67 11.54 27.64
N HIS A 306 16.99 11.63 26.49
CA HIS A 306 17.36 10.94 25.26
C HIS A 306 17.80 11.98 24.22
N LEU A 307 19.10 12.05 23.97
CA LEU A 307 19.69 12.94 22.96
C LEU A 307 19.82 12.19 21.64
N GLY A 308 19.17 12.73 20.60
CA GLY A 308 19.36 12.29 19.22
C GLY A 308 20.76 12.61 18.70
N LYS A 309 21.03 12.18 17.45
CA LYS A 309 22.35 12.27 16.80
C LYS A 309 22.97 13.66 16.92
N ALA A 310 24.19 13.74 17.45
CA ALA A 310 25.00 14.96 17.50
C ALA A 310 26.49 14.65 17.61
N THR A 311 27.31 15.65 17.33
CA THR A 311 28.77 15.56 17.50
C THR A 311 29.14 15.48 18.98
N ALA A 312 30.24 14.80 19.30
CA ALA A 312 30.71 14.66 20.68
C ALA A 312 30.90 16.02 21.41
N PRO A 313 31.45 17.08 20.78
CA PRO A 313 31.53 18.40 21.42
C PRO A 313 30.16 18.95 21.77
N SER A 314 29.17 18.80 20.89
CA SER A 314 27.83 19.30 21.14
C SER A 314 27.16 18.62 22.33
N ILE A 315 27.32 17.30 22.43
CA ILE A 315 26.84 16.48 23.55
C ILE A 315 27.55 16.89 24.85
N CYS A 316 28.88 17.06 24.83
CA CYS A 316 29.65 17.51 25.99
C CYS A 316 29.15 18.86 26.52
N THR A 317 28.94 19.85 25.66
CA THR A 317 28.43 21.17 26.09
C THR A 317 27.03 21.06 26.72
N VAL A 318 26.16 20.22 26.17
CA VAL A 318 24.82 19.98 26.73
C VAL A 318 24.90 19.31 28.10
N LEU A 319 25.73 18.28 28.23
CA LEU A 319 25.93 17.57 29.48
C LEU A 319 26.60 18.45 30.56
N GLU A 320 27.52 19.34 30.17
CA GLU A 320 28.10 20.34 31.08
C GLU A 320 27.03 21.31 31.60
N GLY A 321 26.11 21.77 30.75
CA GLY A 321 24.95 22.57 31.15
C GLY A 321 23.99 21.81 32.08
N LEU A 322 23.71 20.55 31.75
CA LEU A 322 22.88 19.64 32.55
C LEU A 322 23.47 19.39 33.94
N SER A 323 24.78 19.18 34.04
CA SER A 323 25.45 18.92 35.32
C SER A 323 25.28 20.03 36.35
N ARG A 324 25.04 21.27 35.89
CA ARG A 324 24.79 22.42 36.76
C ARG A 324 23.36 22.49 37.26
N SER A 325 22.44 21.78 36.60
CA SER A 325 20.99 22.01 36.73
C SER A 325 20.17 20.76 37.11
N SER A 326 20.70 19.54 36.93
CA SER A 326 20.03 18.31 37.36
C SER A 326 20.97 17.34 38.05
N ASN A 327 20.81 17.23 39.38
CA ASN A 327 21.41 16.16 40.18
C ASN A 327 20.54 14.89 40.21
N GLN A 328 19.39 14.88 39.52
CA GLN A 328 18.36 13.83 39.56
C GLN A 328 18.30 12.98 38.28
N LEU A 329 19.27 13.13 37.37
CA LEU A 329 19.31 12.34 36.15
C LEU A 329 19.52 10.84 36.48
N GLU A 330 18.50 10.04 36.19
CA GLU A 330 18.46 8.59 36.44
C GLU A 330 18.76 7.79 35.17
N GLU A 331 18.36 8.32 33.99
CA GLU A 331 18.48 7.65 32.69
C GLU A 331 19.02 8.61 31.61
N LEU A 332 20.06 8.20 30.89
CA LEU A 332 20.68 8.95 29.80
C LEU A 332 20.83 8.05 28.57
N TRP A 333 20.20 8.44 27.46
CA TRP A 333 20.38 7.82 26.14
C TRP A 333 21.01 8.83 25.21
N ILE A 334 22.12 8.46 24.57
CA ILE A 334 22.82 9.29 23.60
C ILE A 334 23.00 8.52 22.30
N MET A 335 22.52 9.10 21.20
CA MET A 335 22.93 8.69 19.86
C MET A 335 24.17 9.49 19.44
N PHE A 336 25.27 8.82 19.13
CA PHE A 336 26.55 9.48 18.85
C PHE A 336 27.15 9.04 17.52
N ASP A 337 27.92 9.94 16.90
CA ASP A 337 28.78 9.63 15.75
C ASP A 337 30.18 9.20 16.22
N GLN A 338 30.67 9.80 17.32
CA GLN A 338 31.92 9.45 17.97
C GLN A 338 31.76 9.54 19.50
N VAL A 339 32.24 8.54 20.24
CA VAL A 339 32.45 8.68 21.69
C VAL A 339 33.85 9.20 21.93
N THR A 340 34.04 10.11 22.89
CA THR A 340 35.36 10.58 23.31
C THR A 340 35.59 10.28 24.79
N ALA A 341 36.85 10.14 25.23
CA ALA A 341 37.17 9.98 26.65
C ALA A 341 36.59 11.10 27.51
N ARG A 342 36.60 12.34 26.98
CA ARG A 342 36.00 13.50 27.64
C ARG A 342 34.50 13.33 27.87
N LEU A 343 33.78 12.77 26.90
CA LEU A 343 32.34 12.51 27.04
C LEU A 343 32.07 11.49 28.16
N LEU A 344 32.84 10.39 28.19
CA LEU A 344 32.70 9.35 29.22
C LEU A 344 33.06 9.86 30.62
N ASP A 345 34.16 10.61 30.74
CA ASP A 345 34.59 11.24 31.99
C ASP A 345 33.54 12.23 32.51
N LEU A 346 32.97 13.04 31.62
CA LEU A 346 31.89 13.97 31.97
C LEU A 346 30.65 13.23 32.48
N ILE A 347 30.22 12.15 31.81
CA ILE A 347 29.06 11.35 32.23
C ILE A 347 29.32 10.73 33.62
N CYS A 348 30.50 10.12 33.80
CA CYS A 348 30.83 9.40 35.03
C CYS A 348 31.05 10.34 36.23
N SER A 349 31.67 11.50 36.02
CA SER A 349 32.02 12.43 37.10
C SER A 349 30.87 13.36 37.52
N LYS A 350 29.92 13.66 36.62
CA LYS A 350 28.89 14.69 36.86
C LYS A 350 27.51 14.18 37.22
N PHE A 351 27.20 12.90 36.96
CA PHE A 351 25.84 12.35 37.19
C PHE A 351 25.85 11.20 38.21
N PRO A 352 25.91 11.51 39.53
CA PRO A 352 26.02 10.51 40.59
C PRO A 352 24.75 9.67 40.83
N ARG A 353 23.63 10.02 40.20
CA ARG A 353 22.36 9.28 40.27
C ARG A 353 22.02 8.49 39.00
N LEU A 354 22.90 8.53 38.00
CA LEU A 354 22.66 7.86 36.73
C LEU A 354 22.65 6.34 36.93
N THR A 355 21.49 5.70 36.74
CA THR A 355 21.36 4.24 36.90
C THR A 355 21.37 3.50 35.56
N LYS A 356 20.98 4.19 34.47
CA LYS A 356 20.95 3.63 33.12
C LYS A 356 21.63 4.57 32.13
N LEU A 357 22.61 4.03 31.41
CA LEU A 357 23.30 4.70 30.31
C LEU A 357 23.14 3.87 29.04
N LEU A 358 22.53 4.45 28.01
CA LEU A 358 22.41 3.82 26.70
C LEU A 358 23.15 4.66 25.64
N LEU A 359 24.15 4.06 25.01
CA LEU A 359 24.95 4.69 23.97
C LEU A 359 24.66 3.96 22.65
N GLU A 360 24.09 4.66 21.67
CA GLU A 360 23.77 4.09 20.36
C GLU A 360 24.59 4.76 19.26
N HIS A 361 25.31 3.97 18.47
CA HIS A 361 26.15 4.46 17.38
C HIS A 361 25.29 4.76 16.13
N SER A 362 25.44 5.94 15.53
CA SER A 362 24.74 6.32 14.30
C SER A 362 25.27 5.58 13.07
N ARG A 363 24.40 5.21 12.11
CA ARG A 363 24.74 4.35 10.95
C ARG A 363 25.52 5.04 9.83
N GLU A 364 25.69 6.36 9.86
CA GLU A 364 25.96 7.13 8.63
C GLU A 364 27.40 7.62 8.42
N THR A 365 28.31 7.48 9.40
CA THR A 365 29.67 8.06 9.30
C THR A 365 30.74 6.97 9.33
N GLN A 366 31.12 6.42 8.17
CA GLN A 366 32.15 5.36 8.09
C GLN A 366 33.60 5.88 7.96
N ASP A 367 33.84 7.19 7.82
CA ASP A 367 35.14 7.67 7.29
C ASP A 367 35.92 8.66 8.17
N THR A 368 35.62 8.75 9.47
CA THR A 368 36.33 9.68 10.37
C THR A 368 37.22 8.91 11.36
N GLY A 369 38.52 8.87 11.09
CA GLY A 369 39.56 8.11 11.82
C GLY A 369 39.86 8.60 13.25
N GLY A 370 38.84 8.71 14.10
CA GLY A 370 38.97 9.15 15.50
C GLY A 370 37.92 8.61 16.47
N SER A 371 37.08 7.65 16.08
CA SER A 371 36.14 6.98 17.00
C SER A 371 36.79 5.79 17.68
N TYR A 372 36.40 5.55 18.95
CA TYR A 372 36.78 4.33 19.65
C TYR A 372 36.22 3.11 18.92
N THR A 373 37.05 2.11 18.64
CA THR A 373 36.55 0.78 18.28
C THR A 373 35.74 0.20 19.46
N PRO A 374 34.86 -0.80 19.25
CA PRO A 374 34.19 -1.47 20.35
C PRO A 374 35.15 -1.97 21.45
N GLU A 375 36.35 -2.43 21.07
CA GLU A 375 37.40 -2.83 22.02
C GLU A 375 37.96 -1.63 22.79
N GLU A 376 38.29 -0.54 22.10
CA GLU A 376 38.81 0.66 22.75
C GLU A 376 37.77 1.27 23.70
N LEU A 377 36.49 1.25 23.33
CA LEU A 377 35.39 1.79 24.15
C LEU A 377 35.18 0.94 25.41
N SER A 378 35.30 -0.38 25.27
CA SER A 378 35.29 -1.32 26.40
C SER A 378 36.49 -1.07 27.32
N MET A 379 37.69 -0.89 26.75
CA MET A 379 38.90 -0.55 27.51
C MET A 379 38.80 0.82 28.18
N ALA A 380 38.17 1.81 27.55
CA ALA A 380 37.92 3.11 28.14
C ALA A 380 36.99 3.02 29.35
N PHE A 381 35.93 2.21 29.29
CA PHE A 381 35.06 1.95 30.44
C PHE A 381 35.78 1.23 31.59
N LEU A 382 36.66 0.27 31.26
CA LEU A 382 37.50 -0.42 32.25
C LEU A 382 38.52 0.53 32.90
N THR A 383 39.10 1.45 32.12
CA THR A 383 40.15 2.37 32.57
C THR A 383 39.58 3.53 33.39
N LEU A 384 38.43 4.09 32.97
CA LEU A 384 37.76 5.19 33.67
C LEU A 384 37.08 4.74 34.96
N GLY A 385 36.78 3.44 35.09
CA GLY A 385 36.06 2.88 36.23
C GLY A 385 34.63 3.40 36.27
N LEU A 386 33.69 2.64 35.68
CA LEU A 386 32.28 3.00 35.76
C LEU A 386 31.87 3.21 37.23
N PRO A 387 31.28 4.36 37.57
CA PRO A 387 30.82 4.61 38.93
C PRO A 387 29.87 3.50 39.38
N GLY A 388 30.04 3.02 40.61
CA GLY A 388 29.36 1.81 41.06
C GLY A 388 27.83 1.87 41.12
N HIS A 389 27.26 3.07 40.91
CA HIS A 389 25.82 3.33 40.89
C HIS A 389 25.19 3.16 39.49
N ILE A 390 25.97 3.09 38.40
CA ILE A 390 25.44 2.84 37.05
C ILE A 390 25.17 1.34 36.91
N GLN A 391 23.91 0.93 37.03
CA GLN A 391 23.53 -0.48 37.05
C GLN A 391 23.45 -1.08 35.65
N ASN A 392 23.11 -0.28 34.64
CA ASN A 392 22.92 -0.75 33.27
C ASN A 392 23.64 0.16 32.28
N VAL A 393 24.67 -0.36 31.62
CA VAL A 393 25.30 0.28 30.46
C VAL A 393 25.00 -0.58 29.23
N THR A 394 24.26 -0.01 28.28
CA THR A 394 23.96 -0.66 27.00
C THR A 394 24.62 0.12 25.88
N VAL A 395 25.49 -0.54 25.12
CA VAL A 395 26.10 0.05 23.91
C VAL A 395 25.57 -0.70 22.71
N ILE A 396 24.96 0.03 21.77
CA ILE A 396 24.35 -0.53 20.55
C ILE A 396 25.18 -0.10 19.35
N TYR A 397 25.77 -1.07 18.67
CA TYR A 397 26.44 -0.88 17.37
C TYR A 397 25.60 -1.52 16.26
N PRO A 398 25.22 -0.75 15.22
CA PRO A 398 24.59 -1.32 14.04
C PRO A 398 25.66 -2.01 13.17
N LEU A 399 25.57 -3.33 12.97
CA LEU A 399 26.44 -4.05 12.04
C LEU A 399 26.06 -3.72 10.59
N HIS A 400 27.04 -3.30 9.79
CA HIS A 400 26.96 -3.34 8.34
C HIS A 400 27.36 -4.73 7.86
N ASP A 401 26.37 -5.47 7.38
CA ASP A 401 26.55 -6.77 6.75
C ASP A 401 27.26 -7.82 7.64
N PRO A 402 26.53 -8.77 8.23
CA PRO A 402 27.15 -9.85 9.00
C PRO A 402 28.06 -10.76 8.15
N LEU A 403 28.31 -10.47 6.86
CA LEU A 403 29.35 -11.12 6.06
C LEU A 403 30.65 -10.30 6.02
N VAL A 404 30.59 -8.97 5.90
CA VAL A 404 31.79 -8.10 5.82
C VAL A 404 32.50 -7.98 7.18
N PHE A 405 31.75 -8.01 8.28
CA PHE A 405 32.34 -8.07 9.63
C PHE A 405 33.13 -9.37 9.85
N TRP A 406 32.74 -10.46 9.21
CA TRP A 406 33.44 -11.75 9.31
C TRP A 406 34.63 -11.82 8.35
N ASP A 407 34.50 -11.32 7.13
CA ASP A 407 35.60 -11.28 6.16
C ASP A 407 36.80 -10.43 6.64
N ASN A 408 36.56 -9.37 7.41
CA ASN A 408 37.62 -8.51 7.96
C ASN A 408 38.27 -9.04 9.26
N MET A 409 37.70 -10.08 9.90
CA MET A 409 38.31 -10.77 11.05
C MET A 409 39.03 -12.08 10.67
N CYS A 410 38.91 -12.53 9.42
CA CYS A 410 39.58 -13.74 8.95
C CYS A 410 41.08 -13.50 8.71
N PHE A 411 41.92 -13.89 9.67
CA PHE A 411 43.30 -14.25 9.36
C PHE A 411 43.29 -15.47 8.42
N PRO A 412 44.02 -15.47 7.29
CA PRO A 412 43.84 -16.48 6.23
C PRO A 412 44.16 -17.93 6.59
N ASP A 413 44.61 -18.24 7.82
CA ASP A 413 45.16 -19.55 8.21
C ASP A 413 44.62 -20.12 9.54
N MET A 414 43.46 -19.68 10.06
CA MET A 414 42.85 -20.30 11.27
C MET A 414 41.74 -21.32 10.93
N ASP A 415 41.83 -22.51 11.54
CA ASP A 415 40.88 -23.61 11.41
C ASP A 415 39.56 -23.30 12.16
N MET A 416 38.41 -23.76 11.65
CA MET A 416 37.05 -23.46 12.17
C MET A 416 36.76 -23.88 13.62
N ALA A 417 37.72 -24.49 14.32
CA ALA A 417 37.59 -24.80 15.75
C ALA A 417 37.93 -23.60 16.66
N ASP A 418 38.58 -22.56 16.13
CA ASP A 418 39.03 -21.38 16.89
C ASP A 418 38.00 -20.22 16.92
N GLU A 419 36.96 -20.26 16.07
CA GLU A 419 35.83 -19.29 16.11
C GLU A 419 35.04 -19.38 17.42
N GLU A 420 34.87 -20.59 17.97
CA GLU A 420 34.19 -20.81 19.25
C GLU A 420 35.04 -20.27 20.41
N VAL A 421 36.37 -20.30 20.28
CA VAL A 421 37.34 -19.80 21.27
C VAL A 421 37.39 -18.27 21.27
N VAL A 422 37.31 -17.60 20.12
CA VAL A 422 37.28 -16.12 20.04
C VAL A 422 35.96 -15.56 20.57
N ALA A 423 34.83 -16.20 20.22
CA ALA A 423 33.53 -15.85 20.78
C ALA A 423 33.48 -16.11 22.30
N GLU A 424 34.07 -17.21 22.78
CA GLU A 424 34.19 -17.53 24.21
C GLU A 424 35.17 -16.59 24.94
N HIS A 425 36.23 -16.10 24.29
CA HIS A 425 37.18 -15.14 24.86
C HIS A 425 36.58 -13.73 25.01
N LEU A 426 35.82 -13.27 24.01
CA LEU A 426 35.02 -12.04 24.11
C LEU A 426 33.93 -12.17 25.19
N PHE A 427 33.29 -13.34 25.31
CA PHE A 427 32.29 -13.59 26.37
C PHE A 427 32.88 -13.71 27.77
N ARG A 428 34.07 -14.31 27.93
CA ARG A 428 34.75 -14.47 29.23
C ARG A 428 35.29 -13.15 29.76
N THR A 429 35.82 -12.30 28.90
CA THR A 429 36.42 -11.01 29.31
C THR A 429 35.35 -10.04 29.84
N CYS A 430 34.10 -10.16 29.38
CA CYS A 430 32.97 -9.33 29.83
C CYS A 430 32.21 -9.88 31.06
N ASN A 431 32.46 -11.13 31.47
CA ASN A 431 31.63 -11.80 32.50
C ASN A 431 32.11 -11.59 33.94
N GLU A 432 33.28 -10.99 34.16
CA GLU A 432 33.85 -10.92 35.51
C GLU A 432 33.52 -9.67 36.32
N LEU A 433 32.79 -8.67 35.81
CA LEU A 433 32.15 -7.60 36.60
C LEU A 433 31.22 -6.76 35.68
N TRP A 434 30.00 -6.45 36.14
CA TRP A 434 28.95 -5.63 35.47
C TRP A 434 28.16 -6.29 34.34
N GLU A 435 26.84 -6.06 34.29
CA GLU A 435 25.97 -6.52 33.20
C GLU A 435 26.06 -5.54 32.00
N VAL A 436 27.25 -5.43 31.39
CA VAL A 436 27.43 -4.71 30.12
C VAL A 436 26.82 -5.56 29.02
N ARG A 437 25.60 -5.24 28.61
CA ARG A 437 24.93 -5.94 27.50
C ARG A 437 25.32 -5.27 26.18
N LEU A 438 26.35 -5.80 25.53
CA LEU A 438 26.67 -5.46 24.14
C LEU A 438 25.62 -6.11 23.24
N TRP A 439 24.69 -5.31 22.70
CA TRP A 439 23.71 -5.80 21.73
C TRP A 439 24.20 -5.50 20.32
N ILE A 440 24.65 -6.55 19.66
CA ILE A 440 24.94 -6.55 18.23
C ILE A 440 23.62 -6.88 17.52
N ARG A 441 23.01 -5.89 16.87
CA ARG A 441 21.69 -6.04 16.25
C ARG A 441 21.84 -6.65 14.85
N SER A 442 21.66 -7.97 14.71
CA SER A 442 21.50 -8.64 13.41
C SER A 442 20.04 -9.01 13.17
N ASP A 443 19.30 -8.13 12.51
CA ASP A 443 17.93 -8.41 12.10
C ASP A 443 17.98 -9.29 10.83
N LEU A 444 18.15 -10.61 10.98
CA LEU A 444 17.84 -11.70 10.01
C LEU A 444 18.63 -13.00 10.34
N LEU A 445 18.06 -13.99 11.02
CA LEU A 445 18.55 -15.38 10.95
C LEU A 445 17.39 -16.40 11.01
N TRP A 446 17.32 -17.22 9.96
CA TRP A 446 16.45 -18.39 9.84
C TRP A 446 17.08 -19.64 10.50
N LYS A 447 16.22 -20.53 11.00
CA LYS A 447 16.56 -21.87 11.51
C LYS A 447 17.31 -22.70 10.45
N ARG A 448 18.53 -23.14 10.76
CA ARG A 448 19.26 -24.18 10.02
C ARG A 448 18.99 -25.54 10.68
N SER A 449 18.16 -26.37 10.05
CA SER A 449 18.15 -27.81 10.26
C SER A 449 18.11 -28.50 8.90
N ASP A 450 18.92 -29.56 8.80
CA ASP A 450 18.93 -30.59 7.75
C ASP A 450 19.94 -30.41 6.59
N PHE A 451 21.12 -31.01 6.77
CA PHE A 451 21.85 -31.72 5.71
C PHE A 451 22.55 -32.94 6.33
N PRO A 452 22.29 -34.17 5.86
CA PRO A 452 23.03 -35.35 6.30
C PRO A 452 24.20 -35.65 5.35
N GLY A 453 25.35 -35.96 5.96
CA GLY A 453 26.39 -36.78 5.35
C GLY A 453 27.56 -36.01 4.75
N ILE A 454 28.68 -35.99 5.48
CA ILE A 454 30.04 -36.11 4.93
C ILE A 454 30.89 -36.86 5.96
N ASP A 455 31.58 -37.87 5.45
CA ASP A 455 32.33 -38.92 6.11
C ASP A 455 33.70 -38.40 6.60
N LYS A 456 34.02 -38.55 7.90
CA LYS A 456 35.29 -38.08 8.49
C LYS A 456 36.37 -39.18 8.44
N LYS A 457 37.27 -39.12 7.46
CA LYS A 457 38.56 -39.84 7.50
C LYS A 457 39.63 -39.01 8.19
N ARG A 458 40.01 -39.42 9.40
CA ARG A 458 41.20 -38.97 10.15
C ARG A 458 42.48 -39.27 9.36
N ARG A 459 43.31 -38.25 9.15
CA ARG A 459 44.77 -38.41 8.93
C ARG A 459 45.51 -37.56 9.95
N SER A 460 46.23 -38.24 10.84
CA SER A 460 47.25 -37.67 11.70
C SER A 460 48.45 -37.21 10.88
N LYS A 461 48.95 -35.99 11.11
CA LYS A 461 50.34 -35.64 10.82
C LYS A 461 50.94 -34.91 12.02
N LYS A 462 52.08 -35.45 12.46
CA LYS A 462 53.02 -34.91 13.43
C LYS A 462 53.94 -33.90 12.73
N SER A 463 54.21 -32.78 13.39
CA SER A 463 55.46 -31.98 13.36
C SER A 463 55.32 -30.93 14.48
N GLY A 464 56.27 -30.62 15.38
CA GLY A 464 57.71 -30.88 15.43
C GLY A 464 58.49 -29.56 15.32
N GLY A 465 59.04 -29.06 16.44
CA GLY A 465 60.03 -27.95 16.55
C GLY A 465 59.44 -26.67 17.19
N SER A 466 59.78 -26.17 18.38
CA SER A 466 61.05 -25.93 19.14
C SER A 466 61.71 -24.56 18.86
N MET A 467 62.22 -23.94 19.95
CA MET A 467 62.93 -22.65 20.15
C MET A 467 61.99 -21.44 20.38
N TYR A 468 62.00 -20.76 21.53
CA TYR A 468 63.13 -20.08 22.15
C TYR A 468 63.26 -20.25 23.66
N SER A 469 64.51 -20.09 24.12
CA SER A 469 64.99 -20.25 25.48
C SER A 469 65.38 -18.90 26.12
N THR A 470 65.10 -18.76 27.42
CA THR A 470 65.90 -18.11 28.49
C THR A 470 66.22 -16.61 28.41
N ILE A 471 65.72 -15.84 29.41
CA ILE A 471 66.56 -14.93 30.23
C ILE A 471 66.06 -14.97 31.68
N ASN A 472 66.90 -15.51 32.58
CA ASN A 472 66.77 -15.41 34.04
C ASN A 472 67.85 -14.44 34.54
N LYS A 473 67.49 -13.52 35.45
CA LYS A 473 68.43 -12.92 36.43
C LYS A 473 67.76 -12.81 37.81
N PRO A 474 68.46 -13.09 38.92
CA PRO A 474 67.89 -13.18 40.26
C PRO A 474 68.13 -11.91 41.10
N TYR A 475 67.26 -11.63 42.07
CA TYR A 475 67.50 -10.74 43.22
C TYR A 475 66.53 -11.13 44.38
N PRO A 476 66.80 -10.74 45.64
CA PRO A 476 66.89 -11.68 46.75
C PRO A 476 65.74 -11.60 47.77
N GLU A 477 65.79 -12.57 48.67
CA GLU A 477 65.01 -12.81 49.89
C GLU A 477 64.25 -11.62 50.52
N ILE A 478 62.92 -11.79 50.62
CA ILE A 478 62.10 -11.26 51.71
C ILE A 478 61.37 -12.44 52.36
N LYS A 479 62.06 -13.12 53.28
CA LYS A 479 61.44 -14.02 54.27
C LYS A 479 61.05 -13.16 55.47
N PHE A 480 59.76 -12.91 55.71
CA PHE A 480 59.16 -12.88 57.07
C PHE A 480 57.63 -12.66 57.19
N VAL A 481 56.81 -12.80 56.13
CA VAL A 481 55.32 -12.77 56.26
C VAL A 481 54.60 -13.99 55.60
N ALA A 482 55.35 -14.89 54.96
CA ALA A 482 54.80 -15.95 54.11
C ALA A 482 54.20 -17.18 54.82
N LEU A 483 54.31 -17.30 56.15
CA LEU A 483 53.86 -18.51 56.87
C LEU A 483 52.43 -18.41 57.42
N GLN A 484 51.90 -17.21 57.70
CA GLN A 484 50.52 -17.06 58.19
C GLN A 484 49.48 -16.83 57.07
N MET A 485 49.88 -16.25 55.92
CA MET A 485 49.01 -16.13 54.74
C MET A 485 48.90 -17.44 53.91
N ARG A 486 49.84 -18.39 54.05
CA ARG A 486 49.77 -19.69 53.36
C ARG A 486 48.63 -20.57 53.88
N GLN A 487 48.38 -20.59 55.18
CA GLN A 487 47.29 -21.41 55.76
C GLN A 487 45.88 -20.89 55.43
N VAL A 488 45.68 -19.57 55.32
CA VAL A 488 44.39 -18.99 54.89
C VAL A 488 44.14 -19.20 53.40
N ASN A 489 45.20 -19.24 52.58
CA ASN A 489 45.11 -19.49 51.14
C ASN A 489 44.84 -20.95 50.78
N GLU A 490 45.31 -21.92 51.56
CA GLU A 490 45.01 -23.34 51.32
C GLU A 490 43.54 -23.67 51.58
N GLY A 491 42.94 -23.11 52.64
CA GLY A 491 41.50 -23.23 52.91
C GLY A 491 40.64 -22.58 51.82
N ARG A 492 41.05 -21.41 51.31
CA ARG A 492 40.38 -20.75 50.17
C ARG A 492 40.52 -21.55 48.87
N ARG A 493 41.70 -22.08 48.57
CA ARG A 493 41.93 -22.94 47.39
C ARG A 493 41.12 -24.23 47.46
N GLY A 494 41.04 -24.87 48.63
CA GLY A 494 40.19 -26.04 48.84
C GLY A 494 38.70 -25.75 48.61
N ARG A 495 38.21 -24.60 49.09
CA ARG A 495 36.82 -24.16 48.86
C ARG A 495 36.55 -23.78 47.41
N ILE A 496 37.48 -23.10 46.73
CA ILE A 496 37.37 -22.79 45.29
C ILE A 496 37.32 -24.08 44.49
N LEU A 497 38.17 -25.06 44.78
CA LEU A 497 38.20 -26.35 44.08
C LEU A 497 36.90 -27.14 44.31
N LEU A 498 36.34 -27.10 45.53
CA LEU A 498 35.03 -27.68 45.84
C LEU A 498 33.90 -26.98 45.06
N ILE A 499 33.91 -25.65 44.99
CA ILE A 499 32.92 -24.86 44.24
C ILE A 499 33.04 -25.14 42.75
N SER A 500 34.25 -25.19 42.18
CA SER A 500 34.47 -25.57 40.78
C SER A 500 33.92 -26.96 40.49
N GLN A 501 34.16 -27.94 41.36
CA GLN A 501 33.58 -29.28 41.21
C GLN A 501 32.04 -29.28 41.30
N GLN A 502 31.45 -28.42 42.13
CA GLN A 502 29.98 -28.27 42.18
C GLN A 502 29.42 -27.59 40.93
N LEU A 503 30.13 -26.58 40.39
CA LEU A 503 29.77 -25.92 39.14
C LEU A 503 29.87 -26.87 37.95
N ASP A 504 30.90 -27.71 37.87
CA ASP A 504 31.03 -28.73 36.82
C ASP A 504 29.90 -29.77 36.88
N LYS A 505 29.52 -30.19 38.10
CA LYS A 505 28.35 -31.07 38.31
C LYS A 505 27.05 -30.40 37.86
N LEU A 506 26.85 -29.12 38.17
CA LEU A 506 25.68 -28.36 37.74
C LEU A 506 25.67 -28.14 36.22
N ALA A 507 26.82 -27.86 35.60
CA ALA A 507 26.95 -27.71 34.15
C ALA A 507 26.61 -29.01 33.43
N THR A 508 27.10 -30.15 33.93
CA THR A 508 26.77 -31.49 33.41
C THR A 508 25.27 -31.77 33.53
N ALA A 509 24.68 -31.54 34.72
CA ALA A 509 23.25 -31.73 34.94
C ALA A 509 22.39 -30.82 34.04
N ARG A 510 22.82 -29.57 33.81
CA ARG A 510 22.15 -28.65 32.86
C ARG A 510 22.21 -29.18 31.44
N TRP A 511 23.35 -29.70 31.00
CA TRP A 511 23.51 -30.26 29.65
C TRP A 511 22.65 -31.51 29.43
N ASP A 512 22.55 -32.37 30.44
CA ASP A 512 21.66 -33.54 30.44
C ASP A 512 20.18 -33.12 30.33
N LEU A 513 19.74 -32.11 31.08
CA LEU A 513 18.38 -31.58 31.00
C LEU A 513 18.06 -30.97 29.63
N VAL A 514 19.00 -30.23 29.02
CA VAL A 514 18.82 -29.68 27.66
C VAL A 514 18.72 -30.80 26.63
N THR A 515 19.49 -31.88 26.81
CA THR A 515 19.43 -33.06 25.93
C THR A 515 18.10 -33.80 26.08
N GLN A 516 17.61 -33.98 27.31
CA GLN A 516 16.29 -34.55 27.58
C GLN A 516 15.17 -33.69 26.99
N LEU A 517 15.26 -32.36 27.08
CA LEU A 517 14.29 -31.45 26.48
C LEU A 517 14.24 -31.60 24.96
N LYS A 518 15.40 -31.69 24.28
CA LYS A 518 15.46 -31.94 22.83
C LYS A 518 14.81 -33.27 22.43
N ILE A 519 14.97 -34.32 23.24
CA ILE A 519 14.33 -35.62 23.02
C ILE A 519 12.81 -35.51 23.18
N LEU A 520 12.35 -34.82 24.23
CA LEU A 520 10.91 -34.58 24.45
C LEU A 520 10.28 -33.73 23.34
N ASP A 521 10.96 -32.67 22.88
CA ASP A 521 10.49 -31.83 21.78
C ASP A 521 10.38 -32.62 20.47
N ARG A 522 11.32 -33.55 20.23
CA ARG A 522 11.25 -34.48 19.10
C ARG A 522 10.04 -35.41 19.23
N HIS A 523 9.84 -36.06 20.38
CA HIS A 523 8.68 -36.92 20.60
C HIS A 523 7.35 -36.15 20.51
N ALA A 524 7.28 -34.92 21.03
CA ALA A 524 6.11 -34.06 20.91
C ALA A 524 5.82 -33.72 19.45
N SER A 525 6.86 -33.44 18.65
CA SER A 525 6.73 -33.20 17.21
C SER A 525 6.27 -34.44 16.45
N GLU A 526 6.78 -35.63 16.81
CA GLU A 526 6.36 -36.92 16.24
C GLU A 526 4.90 -37.24 16.57
N LEU A 527 4.47 -37.09 17.83
CA LEU A 527 3.08 -37.27 18.26
C LEU A 527 2.14 -36.25 17.62
N GLN A 528 2.56 -34.98 17.50
CA GLN A 528 1.78 -33.96 16.80
C GLN A 528 1.64 -34.29 15.32
N HIS A 529 2.68 -34.82 14.69
CA HIS A 529 2.65 -35.29 13.30
C HIS A 529 1.68 -36.46 13.12
N GLU A 530 1.69 -37.43 14.03
CA GLU A 530 0.76 -38.56 14.05
C GLU A 530 -0.68 -38.10 14.25
N ARG A 531 -0.94 -37.26 15.25
CA ARG A 531 -2.26 -36.67 15.49
C ARG A 531 -2.80 -35.93 14.26
N ASN A 532 -1.97 -35.11 13.62
CA ASN A 532 -2.35 -34.38 12.40
C ASN A 532 -2.63 -35.36 11.24
N THR A 533 -1.90 -36.48 11.16
CA THR A 533 -2.13 -37.51 10.16
C THR A 533 -3.48 -38.19 10.37
N LEU A 534 -3.80 -38.59 11.61
CA LEU A 534 -5.09 -39.19 11.96
C LEU A 534 -6.25 -38.21 11.72
N HIS A 535 -6.12 -36.96 12.17
CA HIS A 535 -7.15 -35.93 11.94
C HIS A 535 -7.39 -35.68 10.44
N ASN A 536 -6.34 -35.72 9.61
CA ASN A 536 -6.48 -35.59 8.16
C ASN A 536 -7.13 -36.83 7.51
N LEU A 537 -6.92 -38.03 8.09
CA LEU A 537 -7.60 -39.25 7.65
C LEU A 537 -9.08 -39.24 8.05
N ASP A 538 -9.44 -38.65 9.19
CA ASP A 538 -10.82 -38.55 9.67
C ASP A 538 -11.64 -37.45 8.97
N ALA A 539 -10.98 -36.49 8.32
CA ALA A 539 -11.67 -35.45 7.58
C ALA A 539 -12.53 -36.06 6.45
N ALA A 540 -13.82 -35.74 6.36
CA ALA A 540 -14.73 -36.34 5.37
C ALA A 540 -14.20 -36.28 3.92
N ILE A 541 -13.41 -35.26 3.58
CA ILE A 541 -12.82 -35.07 2.27
C ILE A 541 -11.71 -36.07 1.92
N SER A 542 -11.13 -36.75 2.92
CA SER A 542 -10.11 -37.81 2.73
C SER A 542 -10.72 -39.08 2.12
N SER A 543 -12.02 -39.30 2.33
CA SER A 543 -12.78 -40.45 1.81
C SER A 543 -13.18 -40.31 0.35
N LEU A 544 -13.02 -39.12 -0.24
CA LEU A 544 -13.32 -38.90 -1.64
C LEU A 544 -12.30 -39.61 -2.54
N PRO A 545 -12.75 -40.27 -3.62
CA PRO A 545 -11.85 -40.81 -4.63
C PRO A 545 -10.95 -39.72 -5.25
N ASP A 546 -9.75 -40.11 -5.66
CA ASP A 546 -8.78 -39.20 -6.30
C ASP A 546 -9.41 -38.47 -7.48
N GLU A 547 -10.25 -39.13 -8.28
CA GLU A 547 -10.93 -38.56 -9.44
C GLU A 547 -11.86 -37.42 -9.05
N VAL A 548 -12.63 -37.58 -7.96
CA VAL A 548 -13.53 -36.53 -7.45
C VAL A 548 -12.71 -35.34 -6.96
N LEU A 549 -11.60 -35.60 -6.26
CA LEU A 549 -10.68 -34.54 -5.83
C LEU A 549 -10.06 -33.82 -7.03
N THR A 550 -9.70 -34.53 -8.11
CA THR A 550 -9.20 -33.89 -9.34
C THR A 550 -10.24 -32.97 -9.97
N THR A 551 -11.51 -33.40 -10.05
CA THR A 551 -12.59 -32.56 -10.58
C THR A 551 -12.82 -31.33 -9.70
N ILE A 552 -12.78 -31.49 -8.37
CA ILE A 552 -12.87 -30.38 -7.43
C ILE A 552 -11.71 -29.40 -7.65
N PHE A 553 -10.48 -29.89 -7.82
CA PHE A 553 -9.31 -29.04 -8.05
C PHE A 553 -9.40 -28.27 -9.37
N GLU A 554 -9.87 -28.91 -10.45
CA GLU A 554 -10.08 -28.22 -11.73
C GLU A 554 -11.18 -27.14 -11.62
N ALA A 555 -12.30 -27.44 -10.95
CA ALA A 555 -13.40 -26.51 -10.75
C ALA A 555 -13.05 -25.34 -9.79
N ALA A 556 -12.13 -25.55 -8.85
CA ALA A 556 -11.70 -24.53 -7.89
C ALA A 556 -10.62 -23.57 -8.45
N LYS A 557 -9.93 -23.95 -9.54
CA LYS A 557 -8.88 -23.14 -10.18
C LYS A 557 -9.28 -21.69 -10.49
N PRO A 558 -10.45 -21.39 -11.10
CA PRO A 558 -10.81 -20.01 -11.49
C PRO A 558 -11.20 -19.09 -10.32
N VAL A 559 -11.43 -19.63 -9.11
CA VAL A 559 -11.97 -18.84 -7.98
C VAL A 559 -10.91 -17.98 -7.29
N LYS A 560 -9.61 -18.28 -7.47
CA LYS A 560 -8.52 -17.62 -6.75
C LYS A 560 -7.67 -16.74 -7.67
N GLU A 561 -8.08 -15.47 -7.85
CA GLU A 561 -7.25 -14.43 -8.50
C GLU A 561 -6.15 -13.87 -7.58
N ASP A 562 -6.06 -14.34 -6.33
CA ASP A 562 -5.01 -13.88 -5.41
C ASP A 562 -3.64 -14.30 -5.93
N ARG A 563 -2.91 -13.31 -6.44
CA ARG A 563 -1.61 -13.42 -7.12
C ARG A 563 -0.50 -13.97 -6.23
N SER A 564 -0.74 -14.13 -4.94
CA SER A 564 0.29 -14.48 -3.96
C SER A 564 0.73 -15.96 -4.00
N SER A 565 -0.08 -16.89 -4.52
CA SER A 565 0.29 -18.30 -4.57
C SER A 565 -0.39 -19.08 -5.69
N HIS A 566 0.40 -19.80 -6.50
CA HIS A 566 -0.11 -20.75 -7.48
C HIS A 566 -1.02 -21.79 -6.81
N PHE A 567 -2.23 -22.01 -7.36
CA PHE A 567 -3.26 -22.87 -6.75
C PHE A 567 -2.77 -24.29 -6.47
N GLY A 568 -2.02 -24.90 -7.40
CA GLY A 568 -1.41 -26.22 -7.18
C GLY A 568 -0.43 -26.25 -6.00
N SER A 569 0.30 -25.16 -5.76
CA SER A 569 1.22 -25.05 -4.61
C SER A 569 0.47 -24.94 -3.29
N PHE A 570 -0.69 -24.27 -3.29
CA PHE A 570 -1.60 -24.23 -2.14
C PHE A 570 -2.15 -25.62 -1.81
N LEU A 571 -2.67 -26.35 -2.81
CA LEU A 571 -3.17 -27.72 -2.62
C LEU A 571 -2.10 -28.66 -2.04
N CYS A 572 -0.85 -28.50 -2.47
CA CYS A 572 0.28 -29.27 -1.96
C CYS A 572 0.59 -29.04 -0.47
N ARG A 573 0.03 -28.00 0.17
CA ARG A 573 0.23 -27.70 1.59
C ARG A 573 -0.85 -28.27 2.50
N ILE A 574 -1.95 -28.78 1.95
CA ILE A 574 -3.11 -29.22 2.74
C ILE A 574 -2.87 -30.60 3.35
N THR A 575 -2.79 -31.66 2.53
CA THR A 575 -2.46 -33.02 2.99
C THR A 575 -1.46 -33.68 2.05
N ARG A 576 -0.82 -34.78 2.50
CA ARG A 576 0.04 -35.60 1.64
C ARG A 576 -0.73 -36.18 0.45
N ASN A 577 -1.99 -36.59 0.65
CA ASN A 577 -2.82 -37.11 -0.43
C ASN A 577 -3.09 -36.03 -1.49
N TRP A 578 -3.50 -34.84 -1.05
CA TRP A 578 -3.77 -33.71 -1.95
C TRP A 578 -2.51 -33.27 -2.70
N ARG A 579 -1.35 -33.28 -2.04
CA ARG A 579 -0.06 -33.05 -2.70
C ARG A 579 0.20 -34.07 -3.80
N ARG A 580 0.05 -35.36 -3.53
CA ARG A 580 0.24 -36.43 -4.52
C ARG A 580 -0.68 -36.24 -5.72
N ILE A 581 -1.97 -36.00 -5.47
CA ILE A 581 -2.98 -35.79 -6.51
C ILE A 581 -2.63 -34.52 -7.31
N ALA A 582 -2.38 -33.39 -6.64
CA ALA A 582 -2.07 -32.13 -7.31
C ALA A 582 -0.79 -32.21 -8.16
N LEU A 583 0.27 -32.85 -7.67
CA LEU A 583 1.50 -33.09 -8.45
C LEU A 583 1.26 -34.03 -9.65
N GLY A 584 0.28 -34.93 -9.55
CA GLY A 584 -0.15 -35.83 -10.62
C GLY A 584 -1.02 -35.17 -11.70
N MET A 585 -1.44 -33.91 -11.53
CA MET A 585 -2.36 -33.21 -12.43
C MET A 585 -1.67 -32.06 -13.19
N PRO A 586 -1.15 -32.30 -14.41
CA PRO A 586 -0.43 -31.27 -15.18
C PRO A 586 -1.24 -30.00 -15.45
N ARG A 587 -2.57 -30.13 -15.63
CA ARG A 587 -3.50 -29.00 -15.88
C ARG A 587 -3.57 -27.99 -14.74
N LEU A 588 -3.30 -28.42 -13.50
CA LEU A 588 -3.22 -27.50 -12.36
C LEU A 588 -2.00 -26.59 -12.45
N TRP A 589 -0.93 -27.02 -13.11
CA TRP A 589 0.33 -26.30 -13.29
C TRP A 589 0.40 -25.54 -14.61
N ALA A 590 -0.66 -25.58 -15.40
CA ALA A 590 -0.71 -24.99 -16.73
C ALA A 590 -0.94 -23.47 -16.75
N ASP A 591 -1.39 -22.85 -15.65
CA ASP A 591 -1.56 -21.40 -15.57
C ASP A 591 -0.42 -20.79 -14.75
N ILE A 592 0.57 -20.23 -15.46
CA ILE A 592 1.88 -19.92 -14.91
C ILE A 592 2.03 -18.41 -14.86
N TRP A 593 2.30 -17.91 -13.65
CA TRP A 593 2.39 -16.49 -13.36
C TRP A 593 3.83 -16.16 -12.97
N PHE A 594 4.44 -15.32 -13.79
CA PHE A 594 5.71 -14.67 -13.56
C PHE A 594 5.39 -13.26 -13.10
N ALA A 595 5.22 -13.06 -11.80
CA ALA A 595 4.88 -11.75 -11.26
C ALA A 595 5.95 -11.29 -10.28
N ARG A 596 6.50 -10.10 -10.50
CA ARG A 596 7.30 -9.42 -9.48
C ARG A 596 6.34 -8.89 -8.41
N SER A 597 6.44 -9.38 -7.18
CA SER A 597 5.60 -8.88 -6.10
C SER A 597 6.10 -7.49 -5.69
N TRP A 598 5.43 -6.44 -6.17
CA TRP A 598 5.60 -5.12 -5.58
C TRP A 598 4.87 -5.13 -4.24
N ARG A 599 5.63 -5.03 -3.15
CA ARG A 599 5.05 -4.61 -1.88
C ARG A 599 5.15 -3.09 -1.89
N LEU A 600 4.01 -2.44 -2.14
CA LEU A 600 3.86 -1.03 -1.79
C LEU A 600 3.90 -0.98 -0.27
N TYR A 601 5.03 -0.57 0.30
CA TYR A 601 5.08 -0.26 1.72
C TYR A 601 4.31 1.05 1.94
N SER A 602 3.66 1.15 3.10
CA SER A 602 2.83 2.29 3.49
C SER A 602 3.58 3.63 3.57
N ASN A 603 4.91 3.62 3.44
CA ASN A 603 5.75 4.81 3.42
C ASN A 603 6.07 5.31 2.00
N GLY A 604 5.45 4.75 0.94
CA GLY A 604 5.71 5.15 -0.44
C GLY A 604 7.05 4.67 -1.00
N HIS A 605 7.94 4.11 -0.18
CA HIS A 605 9.19 3.52 -0.65
C HIS A 605 8.96 2.14 -1.23
N GLN A 606 9.28 2.02 -2.52
CA GLN A 606 9.21 0.79 -3.27
C GLN A 606 10.47 -0.05 -3.01
N GLU A 607 10.57 -0.68 -1.84
CA GLU A 607 11.68 -1.60 -1.58
C GLU A 607 11.52 -2.88 -2.40
N ARG A 608 12.51 -3.13 -3.27
CA ARG A 608 12.63 -4.37 -4.03
C ARG A 608 12.78 -5.53 -3.04
N PRO A 609 11.82 -6.49 -2.97
CA PRO A 609 12.06 -7.69 -2.21
C PRO A 609 13.25 -8.42 -2.85
N LYS A 610 14.37 -8.54 -2.13
CA LYS A 610 15.58 -9.26 -2.57
C LYS A 610 15.37 -10.77 -2.79
N SER A 611 14.14 -11.28 -2.75
CA SER A 611 13.91 -12.72 -2.80
C SER A 611 13.94 -13.25 -4.24
N ASP A 612 14.89 -14.13 -4.53
CA ASP A 612 15.01 -14.91 -5.77
C ASP A 612 13.85 -15.93 -5.99
N HIS A 613 12.80 -15.91 -5.16
CA HIS A 613 11.70 -16.89 -5.21
C HIS A 613 10.98 -16.94 -6.57
N TRP A 614 10.99 -15.86 -7.35
CA TRP A 614 10.37 -15.84 -8.67
C TRP A 614 11.15 -16.62 -9.72
N LYS A 615 12.46 -16.89 -9.53
CA LYS A 615 13.29 -17.63 -10.49
C LYS A 615 13.00 -19.13 -10.50
N ASN A 616 12.83 -19.72 -9.31
CA ASN A 616 12.73 -21.18 -9.17
C ASN A 616 11.29 -21.73 -9.27
N GLY A 617 10.28 -20.92 -8.97
CA GLY A 617 8.89 -21.34 -9.00
C GLY A 617 8.38 -21.71 -10.41
N PRO A 618 8.52 -20.82 -11.40
CA PRO A 618 7.92 -21.04 -12.70
C PRO A 618 8.56 -22.17 -13.53
N SER A 619 9.89 -22.38 -13.45
CA SER A 619 10.55 -23.52 -14.09
C SER A 619 10.02 -24.86 -13.56
N LEU A 620 9.78 -24.91 -12.25
CA LEU A 620 9.12 -26.06 -11.61
C LEU A 620 7.67 -26.23 -12.07
N PHE A 621 6.93 -25.16 -12.35
CA PHE A 621 5.55 -25.26 -12.84
C PHE A 621 5.51 -25.69 -14.31
N LEU A 622 6.39 -25.15 -15.14
CA LEU A 622 6.57 -25.52 -16.55
C LEU A 622 6.97 -27.00 -16.70
N SER A 623 7.88 -27.50 -15.86
CA SER A 623 8.21 -28.94 -15.87
C SER A 623 7.04 -29.83 -15.42
N ARG A 624 6.20 -29.35 -14.50
CA ARG A 624 5.01 -30.08 -14.01
C ARG A 624 3.82 -30.04 -14.97
N SER A 625 3.71 -29.02 -15.83
CA SER A 625 2.67 -28.96 -16.86
C SER A 625 2.90 -29.98 -17.98
N LYS A 626 4.12 -30.51 -18.13
CA LYS A 626 4.47 -31.52 -19.13
C LYS A 626 4.10 -31.03 -20.55
N GLY A 627 3.32 -31.80 -21.29
CA GLY A 627 2.87 -31.46 -22.65
C GLY A 627 1.48 -30.82 -22.73
N VAL A 628 0.86 -30.45 -21.61
CA VAL A 628 -0.47 -29.82 -21.67
C VAL A 628 -0.35 -28.37 -22.12
N PRO A 629 -1.37 -27.81 -22.79
CA PRO A 629 -1.37 -26.40 -23.17
C PRO A 629 -1.21 -25.49 -21.94
N VAL A 630 -0.30 -24.52 -22.02
CA VAL A 630 0.00 -23.60 -20.92
C VAL A 630 -0.46 -22.17 -21.21
N ASN A 631 -0.89 -21.48 -20.17
CA ASN A 631 -1.12 -20.05 -20.14
C ASN A 631 0.04 -19.39 -19.39
N ILE A 632 0.80 -18.53 -20.07
CA ILE A 632 1.95 -17.83 -19.50
C ILE A 632 1.57 -16.37 -19.29
N ARG A 633 1.68 -15.91 -18.04
CA ARG A 633 1.42 -14.53 -17.65
C ARG A 633 2.68 -13.92 -17.04
N ILE A 634 3.23 -12.88 -17.67
CA ILE A 634 4.42 -12.15 -17.21
C ILE A 634 3.99 -10.75 -16.81
N LEU A 635 4.16 -10.41 -15.53
CA LEU A 635 3.66 -9.17 -14.94
C LEU A 635 4.79 -8.45 -14.23
N HIS A 636 4.99 -7.18 -14.61
CA HIS A 636 5.94 -6.27 -13.97
C HIS A 636 7.41 -6.72 -14.00
N PHE A 637 7.85 -7.27 -15.13
CA PHE A 637 9.24 -7.67 -15.33
C PHE A 637 10.08 -6.48 -15.80
N MET A 638 11.25 -6.30 -15.19
CA MET A 638 12.26 -5.31 -15.58
C MET A 638 13.31 -5.97 -16.48
N ILE A 639 14.14 -5.17 -17.16
CA ILE A 639 15.21 -5.67 -18.05
C ILE A 639 16.09 -6.76 -17.41
N ASP A 640 16.42 -6.62 -16.13
CA ASP A 640 17.27 -7.56 -15.37
C ASP A 640 16.62 -8.93 -15.14
N ASP A 641 15.28 -9.01 -15.21
CA ASP A 641 14.55 -10.24 -15.01
C ASP A 641 14.61 -11.13 -16.28
N TYR A 642 14.91 -10.55 -17.45
CA TYR A 642 15.03 -11.24 -18.73
C TYR A 642 16.42 -11.86 -18.93
N THR A 643 16.84 -12.67 -17.96
CA THR A 643 18.09 -13.45 -18.05
C THR A 643 18.05 -14.45 -19.21
N PRO A 644 19.20 -14.83 -19.80
CA PRO A 644 19.23 -15.83 -20.87
C PRO A 644 18.52 -17.14 -20.51
N ASP A 645 18.71 -17.64 -19.27
CA ASP A 645 18.06 -18.85 -18.77
C ASP A 645 16.54 -18.70 -18.73
N PHE A 646 16.03 -17.53 -18.33
CA PHE A 646 14.60 -17.24 -18.34
C PHE A 646 14.04 -17.19 -19.77
N LEU A 647 14.74 -16.50 -20.68
CA LEU A 647 14.33 -16.41 -22.08
C LEU A 647 14.27 -17.79 -22.73
N GLN A 648 15.31 -18.60 -22.53
CA GLN A 648 15.36 -19.98 -23.01
C GLN A 648 14.21 -20.81 -22.44
N LEU A 649 13.96 -20.71 -21.14
CA LEU A 649 12.86 -21.41 -20.46
C LEU A 649 11.50 -21.06 -21.09
N ILE A 650 11.21 -19.80 -21.40
CA ILE A 650 9.94 -19.45 -22.04
C ILE A 650 9.89 -20.00 -23.47
N SER A 651 10.98 -19.85 -24.24
CA SER A 651 11.06 -20.29 -25.64
C SER A 651 10.79 -21.79 -25.82
N GLU A 652 11.38 -22.64 -24.98
CA GLU A 652 11.21 -24.11 -25.00
C GLU A 652 9.74 -24.54 -24.80
N HIS A 653 8.94 -23.67 -24.19
CA HIS A 653 7.55 -23.90 -23.83
C HIS A 653 6.55 -23.19 -24.77
N MET A 654 7.01 -22.38 -25.74
CA MET A 654 6.10 -21.70 -26.67
C MET A 654 5.32 -22.66 -27.57
N ARG A 655 5.88 -23.84 -27.88
CA ARG A 655 5.20 -24.88 -28.69
C ARG A 655 3.87 -25.36 -28.13
N HIS A 656 3.68 -25.26 -26.82
CA HIS A 656 2.44 -25.62 -26.14
C HIS A 656 1.76 -24.44 -25.45
N CYS A 657 2.28 -23.22 -25.63
CA CYS A 657 1.65 -22.02 -25.10
C CYS A 657 0.36 -21.73 -25.87
N CYS A 658 -0.77 -21.64 -25.16
CA CYS A 658 -2.06 -21.28 -25.74
C CYS A 658 -2.48 -19.84 -25.44
N LEU A 659 -1.95 -19.25 -24.36
CA LEU A 659 -2.17 -17.85 -24.00
C LEU A 659 -0.87 -17.25 -23.50
N LEU A 660 -0.44 -16.16 -24.13
CA LEU A 660 0.69 -15.35 -23.68
C LEU A 660 0.19 -13.97 -23.26
N HIS A 661 0.46 -13.58 -22.02
CA HIS A 661 0.02 -12.29 -21.49
C HIS A 661 1.15 -11.60 -20.76
N ILE A 662 1.63 -10.49 -21.30
CA ILE A 662 2.74 -9.71 -20.75
C ILE A 662 2.22 -8.30 -20.46
N LYS A 663 2.30 -7.87 -19.19
CA LYS A 663 1.87 -6.53 -18.76
C LYS A 663 2.91 -5.84 -17.90
N TYR A 664 2.96 -4.52 -18.04
CA TYR A 664 3.84 -3.64 -17.25
C TYR A 664 5.31 -4.06 -17.35
N GLY A 665 5.70 -4.60 -18.51
CA GLY A 665 7.11 -4.92 -18.77
C GLY A 665 7.90 -3.66 -19.09
N ASP A 666 9.17 -3.67 -18.72
CA ASP A 666 10.15 -2.76 -19.33
C ASP A 666 10.22 -3.01 -20.84
N ARG A 667 10.36 -1.93 -21.62
CA ARG A 667 10.35 -1.96 -23.09
C ARG A 667 11.47 -2.86 -23.63
N ASP A 668 12.70 -2.64 -23.20
CA ASP A 668 13.87 -3.35 -23.71
C ASP A 668 13.81 -4.84 -23.35
N GLY A 669 13.33 -5.13 -22.13
CA GLY A 669 13.07 -6.49 -21.68
C GLY A 669 12.02 -7.22 -22.54
N LEU A 670 10.91 -6.55 -22.86
CA LEU A 670 9.88 -7.12 -23.73
C LEU A 670 10.41 -7.35 -25.15
N GLU A 671 11.11 -6.38 -25.75
CA GLU A 671 11.71 -6.52 -27.08
C GLU A 671 12.64 -7.75 -27.14
N LYS A 672 13.53 -7.90 -26.15
CA LYS A 672 14.40 -9.09 -26.02
C LYS A 672 13.60 -10.39 -25.93
N LEU A 673 12.54 -10.41 -25.13
CA LEU A 673 11.68 -11.59 -25.01
C LEU A 673 10.97 -11.91 -26.33
N LEU A 674 10.38 -10.91 -26.99
CA LEU A 674 9.67 -11.09 -28.26
C LEU A 674 10.59 -11.61 -29.36
N VAL A 675 11.81 -11.08 -29.47
CA VAL A 675 12.83 -11.61 -30.38
C VAL A 675 13.09 -13.08 -30.09
N HIS A 676 13.27 -13.45 -28.82
CA HIS A 676 13.64 -14.81 -28.45
C HIS A 676 12.50 -15.83 -28.64
N ILE A 677 11.26 -15.48 -28.27
CA ILE A 677 10.11 -16.38 -28.42
C ILE A 677 9.61 -16.49 -29.87
N SER A 678 9.88 -15.48 -30.70
CA SER A 678 9.49 -15.49 -32.12
C SER A 678 10.30 -16.50 -32.94
N LEU A 679 11.50 -16.91 -32.46
CA LEU A 679 12.35 -17.88 -33.16
C LEU A 679 11.77 -19.30 -33.16
N GLY A 680 10.80 -19.61 -32.30
CA GLY A 680 10.18 -20.92 -32.18
C GLY A 680 8.77 -20.97 -32.77
N PRO A 681 8.28 -22.15 -33.22
CA PRO A 681 6.89 -22.32 -33.61
C PRO A 681 5.97 -22.28 -32.38
N ALA A 682 4.87 -21.54 -32.47
CA ALA A 682 3.83 -21.46 -31.44
C ALA A 682 2.45 -21.90 -31.97
N PRO A 683 2.29 -23.20 -32.35
CA PRO A 683 1.13 -23.67 -33.10
C PRO A 683 -0.18 -23.67 -32.31
N LEU A 684 -0.12 -23.65 -30.96
CA LEU A 684 -1.30 -23.67 -30.09
C LEU A 684 -1.71 -22.28 -29.59
N LEU A 685 -0.97 -21.22 -29.93
CA LEU A 685 -1.16 -19.89 -29.39
C LEU A 685 -2.46 -19.29 -29.93
N ARG A 686 -3.46 -19.13 -29.05
CA ARG A 686 -4.80 -18.61 -29.37
C ARG A 686 -4.98 -17.16 -28.98
N SER A 687 -4.27 -16.73 -27.94
CA SER A 687 -4.39 -15.40 -27.36
C SER A 687 -3.02 -14.82 -27.03
N ILE A 688 -2.79 -13.59 -27.48
CA ILE A 688 -1.61 -12.79 -27.13
C ILE A 688 -2.08 -11.46 -26.55
N SER A 689 -1.52 -11.07 -25.41
CA SER A 689 -1.70 -9.75 -24.84
C SER A 689 -0.33 -9.19 -24.44
N LEU A 690 0.04 -8.06 -25.01
CA LEU A 690 1.33 -7.40 -24.82
C LEU A 690 1.09 -5.96 -24.36
N SER A 691 1.77 -5.55 -23.29
CA SER A 691 1.66 -4.20 -22.73
C SER A 691 2.95 -3.86 -21.98
N THR A 692 3.47 -2.66 -22.23
CA THR A 692 4.61 -2.09 -21.52
C THR A 692 4.20 -0.91 -20.65
N ASP A 693 5.17 -0.41 -19.89
CA ASP A 693 5.16 0.97 -19.40
C ASP A 693 4.94 1.97 -20.57
N PRO A 694 4.54 3.25 -20.36
CA PRO A 694 3.95 4.14 -21.37
C PRO A 694 4.88 4.59 -22.50
N ARG A 695 6.02 3.92 -22.68
CA ARG A 695 6.88 4.07 -23.83
C ARG A 695 6.47 3.08 -24.92
N ASP A 696 6.31 3.60 -26.13
CA ASP A 696 5.94 2.81 -27.29
C ASP A 696 7.02 1.75 -27.62
N ILE A 697 6.57 0.50 -27.82
CA ILE A 697 7.40 -0.64 -28.23
C ILE A 697 7.70 -0.52 -29.71
N GLN A 698 8.97 -0.65 -30.10
CA GLN A 698 9.36 -0.70 -31.51
C GLN A 698 9.79 -2.12 -31.87
N LEU A 699 9.13 -2.71 -32.86
CA LEU A 699 9.50 -4.03 -33.36
C LEU A 699 10.57 -3.87 -34.43
N GLN A 700 11.70 -4.56 -34.26
CA GLN A 700 12.80 -4.52 -35.23
C GLN A 700 12.61 -5.49 -36.42
N GLY A 701 11.62 -6.37 -36.38
CA GLY A 701 11.38 -7.37 -37.41
C GLY A 701 10.07 -8.13 -37.23
N GLU A 702 9.80 -9.05 -38.14
CA GLU A 702 8.56 -9.85 -38.17
C GLU A 702 8.38 -10.66 -36.88
N LEU A 703 7.20 -10.52 -36.28
CA LEU A 703 6.83 -11.24 -35.06
C LEU A 703 6.33 -12.64 -35.45
N PHE A 704 6.96 -13.71 -34.94
CA PHE A 704 6.63 -15.11 -35.28
C PHE A 704 6.67 -15.45 -36.78
N PRO A 705 7.85 -15.48 -37.44
CA PRO A 705 7.98 -15.77 -38.88
C PRO A 705 7.38 -17.12 -39.34
N PHE A 706 7.15 -18.07 -38.43
CA PHE A 706 6.47 -19.34 -38.73
C PHE A 706 4.94 -19.24 -38.78
N GLY A 707 4.39 -18.04 -38.55
CA GLY A 707 2.96 -17.77 -38.46
C GLY A 707 2.32 -18.31 -37.17
N LEU A 708 1.11 -17.82 -36.90
CA LEU A 708 0.31 -18.23 -35.74
C LEU A 708 -1.09 -18.68 -36.17
N PRO A 709 -1.22 -19.91 -36.72
CA PRO A 709 -2.46 -20.34 -37.39
C PRO A 709 -3.68 -20.43 -36.46
N GLN A 710 -3.47 -20.57 -35.15
CA GLN A 710 -4.54 -20.68 -34.15
C GLN A 710 -4.82 -19.35 -33.41
N LEU A 711 -4.10 -18.27 -33.72
CA LEU A 711 -4.26 -16.99 -33.03
C LEU A 711 -5.61 -16.37 -33.39
N LYS A 712 -6.40 -16.07 -32.36
CA LYS A 712 -7.76 -15.50 -32.51
C LYS A 712 -7.91 -14.15 -31.85
N THR A 713 -7.29 -13.94 -30.70
CA THR A 713 -7.40 -12.70 -29.93
C THR A 713 -6.03 -12.08 -29.73
N VAL A 714 -5.90 -10.81 -30.07
CA VAL A 714 -4.68 -10.02 -29.84
C VAL A 714 -5.03 -8.76 -29.07
N GLN A 715 -4.29 -8.48 -28.00
CA GLN A 715 -4.33 -7.20 -27.29
C GLN A 715 -2.93 -6.59 -27.30
N LEU A 716 -2.76 -5.45 -27.94
CA LEU A 716 -1.53 -4.67 -27.98
C LEU A 716 -1.76 -3.38 -27.23
N SER A 717 -0.94 -3.10 -26.22
CA SER A 717 -0.93 -1.83 -25.51
C SER A 717 0.41 -1.14 -25.68
N THR A 718 0.43 0.19 -25.84
CA THR A 718 1.65 1.01 -25.94
C THR A 718 2.60 0.53 -27.05
N PHE A 719 2.05 0.29 -28.25
CA PHE A 719 2.83 -0.08 -29.43
C PHE A 719 2.97 1.11 -30.36
N ASP A 720 4.17 1.27 -30.92
CA ASP A 720 4.38 2.16 -32.06
C ASP A 720 3.58 1.63 -33.25
N THR A 721 2.69 2.47 -33.78
CA THR A 721 1.84 2.12 -34.92
C THR A 721 2.66 1.85 -36.18
N GLY A 722 3.81 2.50 -36.34
CA GLY A 722 4.77 2.22 -37.43
C GLY A 722 5.32 0.78 -37.40
N SER A 723 5.33 0.15 -36.22
CA SER A 723 5.82 -1.22 -36.01
C SER A 723 4.75 -2.29 -36.26
N LEU A 724 3.46 -1.93 -36.38
CA LEU A 724 2.37 -2.90 -36.55
C LEU A 724 2.46 -3.71 -37.85
N ARG A 725 3.09 -3.16 -38.90
CA ARG A 725 3.33 -3.86 -40.17
C ARG A 725 4.08 -5.18 -40.00
N PHE A 726 4.95 -5.28 -38.98
CA PHE A 726 5.71 -6.50 -38.68
C PHE A 726 4.86 -7.62 -38.05
N CYS A 727 3.66 -7.30 -37.59
CA CYS A 727 2.71 -8.26 -37.03
C CYS A 727 1.73 -8.80 -38.08
N ALA A 728 1.56 -8.11 -39.21
CA ALA A 728 0.50 -8.43 -40.19
C ALA A 728 0.53 -9.89 -40.69
N PRO A 729 1.69 -10.47 -41.08
CA PRO A 729 1.71 -11.84 -41.60
C PRO A 729 1.23 -12.87 -40.56
N SER A 730 1.65 -12.71 -39.31
CA SER A 730 1.32 -13.63 -38.22
C SER A 730 -0.11 -13.49 -37.72
N PHE A 731 -0.74 -12.34 -37.97
CA PHE A 731 -2.07 -12.01 -37.47
C PHE A 731 -3.17 -12.19 -38.52
N ALA A 732 -2.86 -12.80 -39.67
CA ALA A 732 -3.82 -13.01 -40.77
C ALA A 732 -5.14 -13.70 -40.35
N PHE A 733 -5.12 -14.50 -39.27
CA PHE A 733 -6.28 -15.28 -38.80
C PHE A 733 -6.98 -14.75 -37.55
N ILE A 734 -6.58 -13.56 -37.06
CA ILE A 734 -7.17 -12.99 -35.85
C ILE A 734 -8.61 -12.56 -36.12
N THR A 735 -9.48 -12.81 -35.15
CA THR A 735 -10.89 -12.42 -35.19
C THR A 735 -11.21 -11.27 -34.24
N SER A 736 -10.34 -11.03 -33.26
CA SER A 736 -10.50 -9.96 -32.28
C SER A 736 -9.18 -9.27 -32.01
N LEU A 737 -9.15 -7.95 -32.19
CA LEU A 737 -7.99 -7.10 -31.94
C LEU A 737 -8.36 -5.99 -30.95
N ARG A 738 -7.49 -5.74 -29.97
CA ARG A 738 -7.54 -4.56 -29.12
C ARG A 738 -6.22 -3.83 -29.24
N LEU A 739 -6.27 -2.57 -29.65
CA LEU A 739 -5.16 -1.64 -29.61
C LEU A 739 -5.45 -0.65 -28.50
N SER A 740 -4.57 -0.56 -27.51
CA SER A 740 -4.71 0.39 -26.41
C SER A 740 -3.47 1.25 -26.22
N ASN A 741 -3.67 2.45 -25.72
CA ASN A 741 -2.59 3.34 -25.31
C ASN A 741 -1.58 3.63 -26.43
N SER A 742 -2.00 3.61 -27.70
CA SER A 742 -1.14 3.96 -28.83
C SER A 742 -1.27 5.45 -29.13
N SER A 743 -0.13 6.08 -29.39
CA SER A 743 -0.07 7.45 -29.90
C SER A 743 -0.06 7.45 -31.43
N MET A 744 -0.82 8.35 -32.05
CA MET A 744 -0.86 8.52 -33.51
C MET A 744 -0.55 9.98 -33.82
N THR A 745 0.75 10.28 -33.90
CA THR A 745 1.27 11.63 -34.05
C THR A 745 1.69 11.99 -35.48
N SER A 746 1.60 11.04 -36.43
CA SER A 746 2.06 11.27 -37.82
C SER A 746 1.21 10.55 -38.87
N ASP A 747 1.22 11.08 -40.10
CA ASP A 747 0.61 10.43 -41.28
C ASP A 747 1.18 9.03 -41.54
N LEU A 748 2.47 8.84 -41.25
CA LEU A 748 3.14 7.54 -41.42
C LEU A 748 2.58 6.52 -40.42
N ALA A 749 2.34 6.93 -39.18
CA ALA A 749 1.70 6.13 -38.15
C ALA A 749 0.28 5.71 -38.55
N TYR A 750 -0.51 6.65 -39.09
CA TYR A 750 -1.84 6.34 -39.61
C TYR A 750 -1.80 5.39 -40.81
N THR A 751 -0.91 5.64 -41.77
CA THR A 751 -0.76 4.79 -42.96
C THR A 751 -0.37 3.36 -42.55
N ALA A 752 0.57 3.21 -41.61
CA ALA A 752 0.95 1.92 -41.07
C ALA A 752 -0.19 1.21 -40.34
N LEU A 753 -0.99 1.92 -39.54
CA LEU A 753 -2.19 1.37 -38.90
C LEU A 753 -3.21 0.90 -39.96
N ARG A 754 -3.46 1.72 -40.98
CA ARG A 754 -4.40 1.42 -42.06
C ARG A 754 -3.97 0.17 -42.82
N GLU A 755 -2.71 0.09 -43.25
CA GLU A 755 -2.16 -1.09 -43.92
C GLU A 755 -2.25 -2.34 -43.05
N PHE A 756 -1.93 -2.21 -41.75
CA PHE A 756 -2.04 -3.31 -40.81
C PHE A 756 -3.47 -3.79 -40.66
N LEU A 757 -4.43 -2.90 -40.37
CA LEU A 757 -5.84 -3.26 -40.14
C LEU A 757 -6.50 -3.83 -41.40
N THR A 758 -6.22 -3.25 -42.58
CA THR A 758 -6.77 -3.74 -43.86
C THR A 758 -6.21 -5.11 -44.27
N ALA A 759 -5.03 -5.50 -43.77
CA ALA A 759 -4.50 -6.84 -43.98
C ALA A 759 -5.25 -7.93 -43.16
N LEU A 760 -6.01 -7.55 -42.13
CA LEU A 760 -6.70 -8.47 -41.22
C LEU A 760 -8.08 -8.88 -41.74
N ASN A 761 -8.12 -9.63 -42.84
CA ASN A 761 -9.36 -10.02 -43.53
C ASN A 761 -10.36 -10.85 -42.71
N SER A 762 -9.93 -11.40 -41.56
CA SER A 762 -10.79 -12.19 -40.65
C SER A 762 -11.24 -11.41 -39.41
N LEU A 763 -10.93 -10.11 -39.32
CA LEU A 763 -11.19 -9.30 -38.14
C LEU A 763 -12.69 -9.03 -38.01
N ASN A 764 -13.29 -9.54 -36.93
CA ASN A 764 -14.72 -9.40 -36.65
C ASN A 764 -14.98 -8.43 -35.47
N HIS A 765 -14.00 -8.23 -34.59
CA HIS A 765 -14.09 -7.38 -33.41
C HIS A 765 -12.84 -6.51 -33.26
N LEU A 766 -13.02 -5.21 -33.13
CA LEU A 766 -11.94 -4.24 -32.96
C LEU A 766 -12.23 -3.34 -31.76
N GLU A 767 -11.28 -3.23 -30.83
CA GLU A 767 -11.28 -2.22 -29.77
C GLU A 767 -10.11 -1.27 -29.97
N LEU A 768 -10.37 0.03 -30.08
CA LEU A 768 -9.37 1.09 -30.21
C LEU A 768 -9.44 1.98 -28.98
N ILE A 769 -8.33 2.04 -28.23
CA ILE A 769 -8.18 2.94 -27.08
C ILE A 769 -6.99 3.86 -27.38
N LEU A 770 -7.24 5.05 -27.90
CA LEU A 770 -6.22 5.97 -28.42
C LEU A 770 -6.06 7.19 -27.49
N PHE A 771 -4.82 7.59 -27.22
CA PHE A 771 -4.54 8.76 -26.36
C PHE A 771 -4.42 10.07 -27.15
N TYR A 772 -3.73 10.04 -28.29
CA TYR A 772 -3.50 11.21 -29.12
C TYR A 772 -3.69 10.82 -30.58
N TYR A 773 -4.44 11.66 -31.29
CA TYR A 773 -4.78 11.42 -32.68
C TYR A 773 -4.88 12.76 -33.41
N LEU A 774 -3.83 13.16 -34.13
CA LEU A 774 -3.87 14.40 -34.91
C LEU A 774 -4.17 14.04 -36.37
N MET A 775 -5.38 14.32 -36.86
CA MET A 775 -5.75 14.08 -38.26
C MET A 775 -5.56 15.29 -39.15
N GLU A 776 -5.07 15.02 -40.36
CA GLU A 776 -5.29 15.89 -41.52
C GLU A 776 -6.44 15.35 -42.39
N PRO A 777 -7.24 16.22 -43.03
CA PRO A 777 -8.43 15.83 -43.80
C PRO A 777 -8.16 15.04 -45.10
N SER A 778 -6.90 14.74 -45.42
CA SER A 778 -6.49 14.11 -46.69
C SER A 778 -6.35 12.57 -46.62
N TRP A 779 -6.63 11.98 -45.47
CA TRP A 779 -6.34 10.56 -45.23
C TRP A 779 -7.33 9.63 -45.93
N LEU A 780 -6.79 8.53 -46.48
CA LEU A 780 -7.61 7.49 -47.08
C LEU A 780 -8.29 6.63 -46.01
N PRO A 781 -9.54 6.19 -46.21
CA PRO A 781 -10.29 5.42 -45.22
C PRO A 781 -9.71 4.01 -45.01
N ILE A 782 -9.86 3.49 -43.78
CA ILE A 782 -9.58 2.13 -43.35
C ILE A 782 -10.82 1.28 -43.62
N VAL A 783 -10.75 0.43 -44.65
CA VAL A 783 -11.89 -0.41 -45.06
C VAL A 783 -11.81 -1.77 -44.38
N LEU A 784 -12.80 -2.10 -43.54
CA LEU A 784 -12.87 -3.32 -42.73
C LEU A 784 -14.16 -4.10 -43.02
N PRO A 785 -14.20 -4.88 -44.13
CA PRO A 785 -15.44 -5.48 -44.63
C PRO A 785 -16.00 -6.59 -43.74
N SER A 786 -15.19 -7.27 -42.93
CA SER A 786 -15.60 -8.35 -42.02
C SER A 786 -15.96 -7.88 -40.61
N LEU A 787 -15.73 -6.60 -40.29
CA LEU A 787 -15.87 -6.10 -38.93
C LEU A 787 -17.34 -6.03 -38.52
N HIS A 788 -17.69 -6.71 -37.42
CA HIS A 788 -19.05 -6.74 -36.88
C HIS A 788 -19.20 -5.91 -35.60
N ALA A 789 -18.13 -5.77 -34.81
CA ALA A 789 -18.14 -5.00 -33.57
C ALA A 789 -16.92 -4.06 -33.51
N LEU A 790 -17.19 -2.79 -33.22
CA LEU A 790 -16.20 -1.73 -33.07
C LEU A 790 -16.42 -1.04 -31.72
N ASP A 791 -15.39 -0.95 -30.90
CA ASP A 791 -15.38 -0.19 -29.66
C ASP A 791 -14.27 0.87 -29.75
N VAL A 792 -14.63 2.13 -29.61
CA VAL A 792 -13.69 3.26 -29.70
C VAL A 792 -13.75 4.02 -28.38
N GLU A 793 -12.59 4.13 -27.75
CA GLU A 793 -12.34 4.90 -26.56
C GLU A 793 -11.19 5.86 -26.88
N SER A 794 -11.45 7.16 -26.81
CA SER A 794 -10.44 8.17 -27.09
C SER A 794 -10.76 9.43 -26.31
N LEU A 795 -9.83 10.37 -26.28
CA LEU A 795 -10.17 11.73 -25.88
C LEU A 795 -11.27 12.29 -26.80
N PRO A 796 -12.19 13.12 -26.27
CA PRO A 796 -13.39 13.56 -26.97
C PRO A 796 -13.13 14.17 -28.35
N ASN A 797 -12.09 14.99 -28.46
CA ASN A 797 -11.71 15.74 -29.67
C ASN A 797 -11.21 14.88 -30.84
N PHE A 798 -11.14 13.56 -30.66
CA PHE A 798 -10.59 12.66 -31.67
C PHE A 798 -11.54 11.52 -32.04
N LEU A 799 -12.60 11.33 -31.24
CA LEU A 799 -13.55 10.24 -31.44
C LEU A 799 -14.24 10.35 -32.80
N GLY A 800 -14.57 11.57 -33.22
CA GLY A 800 -15.10 11.82 -34.54
C GLY A 800 -14.13 11.32 -35.58
N ASP A 801 -12.95 11.93 -35.67
CA ASP A 801 -11.95 11.62 -36.69
C ASP A 801 -11.64 10.12 -36.84
N ILE A 802 -11.49 9.39 -35.72
CA ILE A 802 -11.26 7.95 -35.75
C ILE A 802 -12.44 7.22 -36.40
N VAL A 803 -13.67 7.55 -36.02
CA VAL A 803 -14.88 6.92 -36.58
C VAL A 803 -15.07 7.28 -38.05
N HIS A 804 -14.69 8.49 -38.49
CA HIS A 804 -14.74 8.88 -39.92
C HIS A 804 -13.69 8.14 -40.73
N SER A 805 -12.53 7.83 -40.14
CA SER A 805 -11.47 7.13 -40.83
C SER A 805 -11.80 5.66 -41.12
N ILE A 806 -12.83 5.08 -40.50
CA ILE A 806 -13.18 3.67 -40.62
C ILE A 806 -14.44 3.48 -41.47
N GLU A 807 -14.34 2.65 -42.51
CA GLU A 807 -15.46 2.14 -43.28
C GLU A 807 -15.67 0.66 -42.98
N ALA A 808 -16.81 0.30 -42.40
CA ALA A 808 -17.10 -1.06 -41.99
C ALA A 808 -18.54 -1.45 -42.40
N PRO A 809 -18.75 -1.91 -43.65
CA PRO A 809 -20.08 -2.16 -44.18
C PRO A 809 -20.87 -3.23 -43.40
N SER A 810 -20.18 -4.18 -42.78
CA SER A 810 -20.77 -5.26 -41.99
C SER A 810 -20.89 -4.93 -40.50
N LEU A 811 -20.61 -3.69 -40.07
CA LEU A 811 -20.61 -3.33 -38.66
C LEU A 811 -22.03 -3.39 -38.08
N ILE A 812 -22.23 -4.27 -37.09
CA ILE A 812 -23.51 -4.47 -36.40
C ILE A 812 -23.55 -3.67 -35.10
N ALA A 813 -22.42 -3.61 -34.39
CA ALA A 813 -22.33 -2.99 -33.07
C ALA A 813 -21.19 -1.95 -33.02
N LEU A 814 -21.53 -0.72 -32.62
CA LEU A 814 -20.59 0.37 -32.39
C LEU A 814 -20.67 0.83 -30.93
N SER A 815 -19.54 0.94 -30.25
CA SER A 815 -19.42 1.50 -28.92
C SER A 815 -18.45 2.68 -28.98
N ILE A 816 -18.86 3.81 -28.42
CA ILE A 816 -18.09 5.05 -28.37
C ILE A 816 -18.12 5.52 -26.92
N THR A 817 -16.97 5.65 -26.27
CA THR A 817 -16.87 6.08 -24.86
C THR A 817 -15.99 7.32 -24.71
N HIS A 818 -16.30 8.15 -23.70
CA HIS A 818 -15.75 9.50 -23.46
C HIS A 818 -16.17 10.55 -24.48
N TRP A 819 -17.43 10.45 -24.91
CA TRP A 819 -18.05 11.48 -25.75
C TRP A 819 -18.30 12.75 -24.92
N GLU A 820 -17.66 13.87 -25.24
CA GLU A 820 -17.96 15.19 -24.64
C GLU A 820 -18.75 16.08 -25.59
N SER A 821 -19.54 16.98 -25.00
CA SER A 821 -20.57 17.76 -25.70
C SER A 821 -20.06 19.04 -26.35
N ASP A 822 -18.85 19.47 -26.02
CA ASP A 822 -18.23 20.72 -26.47
C ASP A 822 -17.56 20.62 -27.85
N GLY A 823 -17.19 19.40 -28.29
CA GLY A 823 -16.69 19.05 -29.62
C GLY A 823 -17.73 19.13 -30.75
N ARG A 824 -18.42 20.28 -30.86
CA ARG A 824 -19.67 20.57 -31.59
C ARG A 824 -19.78 20.20 -33.09
N ALA A 825 -18.79 19.60 -33.73
CA ALA A 825 -18.83 19.34 -35.18
C ALA A 825 -18.74 17.87 -35.59
N GLU A 826 -18.02 17.02 -34.87
CA GLU A 826 -17.35 15.92 -35.58
C GLU A 826 -18.30 14.80 -35.99
N LEU A 827 -19.11 14.19 -35.11
CA LEU A 827 -19.99 13.09 -35.55
C LEU A 827 -21.07 13.52 -36.55
N THR A 828 -21.36 14.82 -36.71
CA THR A 828 -22.31 15.29 -37.72
C THR A 828 -21.75 15.22 -39.13
N GLU A 829 -20.44 15.02 -39.30
CA GLU A 829 -19.77 14.97 -40.59
C GLU A 829 -19.60 13.54 -41.16
N ILE A 830 -19.82 12.49 -40.34
CA ILE A 830 -19.71 11.08 -40.81
C ILE A 830 -20.57 10.88 -42.06
N PRO A 831 -19.99 10.48 -43.18
CA PRO A 831 -20.75 10.20 -44.39
C PRO A 831 -21.79 9.10 -44.11
N ASN A 832 -23.01 9.25 -44.64
CA ASN A 832 -24.16 8.37 -44.36
C ASN A 832 -23.95 6.88 -44.69
N ASN A 833 -22.81 6.50 -45.27
CA ASN A 833 -22.57 5.17 -45.83
C ASN A 833 -21.49 4.35 -45.09
N HIS A 834 -20.92 4.83 -43.98
CA HIS A 834 -19.81 4.12 -43.32
C HIS A 834 -20.24 2.83 -42.61
N PHE A 835 -21.42 2.83 -41.97
CA PHE A 835 -21.94 1.71 -41.18
C PHE A 835 -23.40 1.38 -41.55
N PRO A 836 -23.67 0.95 -42.80
CA PRO A 836 -25.03 0.69 -43.29
C PRO A 836 -25.74 -0.43 -42.52
N SER A 837 -25.00 -1.37 -41.91
CA SER A 837 -25.54 -2.50 -41.15
C SER A 837 -25.68 -2.24 -39.65
N LEU A 838 -25.45 -1.01 -39.19
CA LEU A 838 -25.40 -0.71 -37.75
C LEU A 838 -26.76 -0.88 -37.08
N GLN A 839 -26.84 -1.80 -36.13
CA GLN A 839 -28.05 -2.13 -35.38
C GLN A 839 -27.93 -1.74 -33.90
N HIS A 840 -26.72 -1.82 -33.33
CA HIS A 840 -26.47 -1.58 -31.91
C HIS A 840 -25.47 -0.43 -31.72
N LEU A 841 -25.86 0.59 -30.95
CA LEU A 841 -25.00 1.73 -30.63
C LEU A 841 -24.89 1.86 -29.12
N THR A 842 -23.66 1.92 -28.60
CA THR A 842 -23.36 2.22 -27.20
C THR A 842 -22.66 3.57 -27.11
N ILE A 843 -23.20 4.48 -26.32
CA ILE A 843 -22.64 5.81 -26.10
C ILE A 843 -22.27 5.93 -24.63
N GLY A 844 -20.99 6.15 -24.34
CA GLY A 844 -20.49 6.54 -23.04
C GLY A 844 -20.11 8.00 -23.04
N SER A 845 -20.77 8.81 -22.22
CA SER A 845 -20.51 10.25 -22.08
C SER A 845 -20.25 10.60 -20.62
N ASN A 846 -19.39 11.60 -20.42
CA ASN A 846 -19.20 12.23 -19.11
C ASN A 846 -20.33 13.21 -18.80
N ASP A 847 -20.94 13.79 -19.84
CA ASP A 847 -21.90 14.88 -19.77
C ASP A 847 -23.32 14.47 -20.18
N ALA A 848 -24.27 15.38 -19.93
CA ALA A 848 -25.60 15.28 -20.48
C ALA A 848 -25.54 15.41 -22.01
N LEU A 849 -25.88 14.33 -22.72
CA LEU A 849 -26.00 14.34 -24.18
C LEU A 849 -27.01 15.39 -24.63
N GLU A 850 -26.59 16.36 -25.46
CA GLU A 850 -27.51 17.31 -26.07
C GLU A 850 -28.45 16.62 -27.08
N VAL A 851 -29.70 17.11 -27.16
CA VAL A 851 -30.75 16.60 -28.07
C VAL A 851 -30.31 16.62 -29.54
N SER A 852 -29.57 17.66 -29.94
CA SER A 852 -29.04 17.89 -31.28
C SER A 852 -28.19 16.72 -31.79
N TYR A 853 -27.42 16.07 -30.92
CA TYR A 853 -26.56 14.94 -31.28
C TYR A 853 -27.37 13.68 -31.58
N LEU A 854 -28.37 13.37 -30.74
CA LEU A 854 -29.23 12.21 -30.94
C LEU A 854 -30.06 12.35 -32.23
N ASN A 855 -30.53 13.56 -32.54
CA ASN A 855 -31.17 13.84 -33.82
C ASN A 855 -30.23 13.52 -34.99
N SER A 856 -28.99 14.01 -34.95
CA SER A 856 -27.99 13.75 -35.99
C SER A 856 -27.68 12.26 -36.17
N LEU A 857 -27.50 11.53 -35.05
CA LEU A 857 -27.27 10.08 -35.08
C LEU A 857 -28.47 9.31 -35.65
N SER A 858 -29.69 9.78 -35.40
CA SER A 858 -30.91 9.17 -35.97
C SER A 858 -31.01 9.30 -37.49
N LEU A 859 -30.42 10.35 -38.06
CA LEU A 859 -30.34 10.55 -39.51
C LEU A 859 -29.36 9.57 -40.15
N LYS A 860 -28.24 9.32 -39.47
CA LYS A 860 -27.13 8.51 -39.98
C LYS A 860 -27.35 7.03 -39.81
N PHE A 861 -27.98 6.63 -38.72
CA PHE A 861 -28.21 5.23 -38.37
C PHE A 861 -29.70 4.94 -38.25
N PRO A 862 -30.50 5.11 -39.32
CA PRO A 862 -31.96 4.98 -39.25
C PRO A 862 -32.44 3.58 -38.86
N HIS A 863 -31.60 2.56 -39.05
CA HIS A 863 -31.89 1.16 -38.77
C HIS A 863 -31.47 0.70 -37.36
N LEU A 864 -31.13 1.63 -36.47
CA LEU A 864 -30.74 1.29 -35.11
C LEU A 864 -31.87 0.56 -34.35
N GLU A 865 -31.60 -0.66 -33.91
CA GLU A 865 -32.52 -1.51 -33.15
C GLU A 865 -32.31 -1.36 -31.63
N ARG A 866 -31.08 -1.06 -31.24
CA ARG A 866 -30.65 -1.00 -29.85
C ARG A 866 -29.74 0.19 -29.58
N LEU A 867 -30.08 0.94 -28.53
CA LEU A 867 -29.29 2.07 -28.05
C LEU A 867 -28.92 1.85 -26.59
N ALA A 868 -27.63 1.84 -26.29
CA ALA A 868 -27.07 1.65 -24.97
C ALA A 868 -26.35 2.90 -24.48
N PHE A 869 -26.51 3.23 -23.21
CA PHE A 869 -25.87 4.37 -22.57
C PHE A 869 -25.00 3.92 -21.41
N LYS A 870 -23.77 4.44 -21.37
CA LYS A 870 -22.76 4.13 -20.35
C LYS A 870 -22.38 5.40 -19.61
N SER A 871 -22.98 5.62 -18.44
CA SER A 871 -22.60 6.76 -17.59
C SER A 871 -21.27 6.50 -16.90
N ILE A 872 -20.37 7.47 -16.97
CA ILE A 872 -19.07 7.41 -16.31
C ILE A 872 -19.13 8.20 -14.98
N THR A 873 -19.87 9.31 -14.95
CA THR A 873 -19.93 10.27 -13.83
C THR A 873 -20.92 9.89 -12.72
N GLY A 874 -21.69 8.81 -12.90
CA GLY A 874 -22.52 8.22 -11.84
C GLY A 874 -23.84 8.98 -11.54
N SER A 875 -24.17 10.00 -12.34
CA SER A 875 -25.41 10.79 -12.22
C SER A 875 -26.61 10.08 -12.86
N TYR A 876 -27.14 9.08 -12.14
CA TYR A 876 -28.08 8.09 -12.69
C TYR A 876 -29.36 8.69 -13.35
N GLN A 877 -29.99 9.67 -12.70
CA GLN A 877 -31.37 10.06 -13.01
C GLN A 877 -31.48 11.10 -14.13
N SER A 878 -30.65 12.14 -14.07
CA SER A 878 -30.62 13.24 -15.04
C SER A 878 -30.33 12.74 -16.46
N GLU A 879 -29.40 11.78 -16.58
CA GLU A 879 -28.97 11.28 -17.88
C GLU A 879 -30.05 10.45 -18.56
N LEU A 880 -30.62 9.46 -17.86
CA LEU A 880 -31.69 8.62 -18.45
C LEU A 880 -32.93 9.45 -18.81
N GLU A 881 -33.30 10.41 -17.96
CA GLU A 881 -34.41 11.30 -18.25
C GLU A 881 -34.09 12.24 -19.41
N GLY A 882 -32.89 12.80 -19.47
CA GLY A 882 -32.40 13.63 -20.56
C GLY A 882 -32.42 12.86 -21.88
N ILE A 883 -31.89 11.65 -21.91
CA ILE A 883 -31.88 10.75 -23.07
C ILE A 883 -33.30 10.47 -23.57
N LEU A 884 -34.19 9.99 -22.70
CA LEU A 884 -35.56 9.65 -23.12
C LEU A 884 -36.39 10.87 -23.51
N THR A 885 -36.03 12.05 -22.98
CA THR A 885 -36.63 13.31 -23.39
C THR A 885 -36.10 13.76 -24.74
N SER A 886 -34.83 13.48 -25.03
CA SER A 886 -34.16 13.81 -26.29
C SER A 886 -34.57 12.92 -27.46
N ILE A 887 -34.99 11.68 -27.20
CA ILE A 887 -35.53 10.78 -28.24
C ILE A 887 -36.97 11.19 -28.65
N ARG A 888 -37.57 12.19 -27.98
CA ARG A 888 -38.93 12.62 -28.33
C ARG A 888 -38.92 13.33 -29.68
N PRO A 889 -39.95 13.11 -30.52
CA PRO A 889 -40.18 13.98 -31.66
C PRO A 889 -40.38 15.41 -31.16
N GLU A 890 -39.57 16.34 -31.64
CA GLU A 890 -39.74 17.75 -31.36
C GLU A 890 -41.09 18.21 -31.94
N TYR A 891 -41.98 18.68 -31.07
CA TYR A 891 -43.08 19.51 -31.52
C TYR A 891 -42.52 20.92 -31.72
N GLU A 892 -42.27 21.33 -32.97
CA GLU A 892 -41.74 22.66 -33.38
C GLU A 892 -42.61 23.87 -32.92
N GLY A 893 -43.56 23.71 -31.99
CA GLY A 893 -44.59 24.69 -31.65
C GLY A 893 -44.26 25.70 -30.56
N GLY A 894 -43.05 25.71 -29.98
CA GLY A 894 -42.75 26.52 -28.80
C GLY A 894 -41.57 27.45 -28.98
N THR A 895 -41.82 28.76 -28.93
CA THR A 895 -40.83 29.81 -28.62
C THR A 895 -39.82 30.22 -29.69
N ARG A 896 -40.27 30.93 -30.75
CA ARG A 896 -39.81 32.31 -31.10
C ARG A 896 -40.34 32.75 -32.48
N GLY A 897 -41.49 33.44 -32.46
CA GLY A 897 -41.73 34.70 -33.19
C GLY A 897 -41.63 34.82 -34.72
N HIS A 898 -41.13 33.86 -35.50
CA HIS A 898 -40.94 34.08 -36.94
C HIS A 898 -41.56 32.99 -37.82
N ILE A 899 -42.64 33.40 -38.50
CA ILE A 899 -43.23 32.86 -39.72
C ILE A 899 -43.78 31.41 -39.61
N PRO A 900 -45.09 31.19 -39.84
CA PRO A 900 -45.67 29.85 -39.88
C PRO A 900 -45.11 29.07 -41.09
N ARG A 901 -44.01 28.34 -40.89
CA ARG A 901 -43.60 27.26 -41.80
C ARG A 901 -44.59 26.12 -41.64
N GLN A 902 -45.01 25.56 -42.78
CA GLN A 902 -45.94 24.43 -42.84
C GLN A 902 -45.55 23.34 -41.84
N PRO A 903 -46.53 22.70 -41.17
CA PRO A 903 -46.26 21.65 -40.21
C PRO A 903 -45.59 20.46 -40.92
N ALA A 904 -44.27 20.34 -40.80
CA ALA A 904 -43.58 19.12 -41.16
C ALA A 904 -44.13 17.99 -40.28
N SER A 905 -44.47 16.86 -40.89
CA SER A 905 -44.91 15.67 -40.14
C SER A 905 -43.86 15.32 -39.07
N PRO A 906 -44.26 15.07 -37.81
CA PRO A 906 -43.31 14.76 -36.74
C PRO A 906 -42.46 13.56 -37.15
N ARG A 907 -41.14 13.77 -37.21
CA ARG A 907 -40.20 12.74 -37.61
C ARG A 907 -39.93 11.82 -36.42
N VAL A 908 -40.18 10.53 -36.60
CA VAL A 908 -39.83 9.51 -35.61
C VAL A 908 -38.33 9.27 -35.67
N LEU A 909 -37.62 9.49 -34.56
CA LEU A 909 -36.19 9.21 -34.44
C LEU A 909 -36.01 7.69 -34.35
N TRP A 910 -35.13 7.09 -35.16
CA TRP A 910 -34.92 5.63 -35.19
C TRP A 910 -36.20 4.79 -35.25
N PRO A 911 -36.85 4.68 -36.42
CA PRO A 911 -38.07 3.89 -36.59
C PRO A 911 -37.96 2.40 -36.21
N SER A 912 -36.75 1.87 -36.02
CA SER A 912 -36.48 0.47 -35.64
C SER A 912 -36.07 0.30 -34.16
N LEU A 913 -35.92 1.38 -33.39
CA LEU A 913 -35.37 1.33 -32.03
C LEU A 913 -36.37 0.72 -31.05
N HIS A 914 -36.13 -0.55 -30.69
CA HIS A 914 -36.99 -1.29 -29.77
C HIS A 914 -36.35 -1.61 -28.41
N THR A 915 -35.03 -1.49 -28.29
CA THR A 915 -34.30 -1.78 -27.04
C THR A 915 -33.48 -0.58 -26.58
N VAL A 916 -33.71 -0.12 -25.35
CA VAL A 916 -32.85 0.88 -24.69
C VAL A 916 -32.12 0.22 -23.53
N VAL A 917 -30.81 0.44 -23.43
CA VAL A 917 -29.95 -0.15 -22.40
C VAL A 917 -29.27 0.94 -21.60
N VAL A 918 -29.19 0.74 -20.29
CA VAL A 918 -28.58 1.69 -19.36
C VAL A 918 -27.56 0.92 -18.52
N SER A 919 -26.27 1.12 -18.81
CA SER A 919 -25.15 0.51 -18.07
C SER A 919 -24.48 1.59 -17.22
N ILE A 920 -24.85 1.65 -15.93
CA ILE A 920 -24.33 2.67 -15.02
C ILE A 920 -23.82 1.97 -13.76
N PRO A 921 -22.61 2.33 -13.25
CA PRO A 921 -22.16 1.86 -11.95
C PRO A 921 -23.16 2.27 -10.87
N TYR A 922 -23.70 1.30 -10.13
CA TYR A 922 -24.74 1.54 -9.13
C TYR A 922 -24.23 2.46 -8.00
N THR A 923 -24.69 3.72 -7.97
CA THR A 923 -24.40 4.73 -6.93
C THR A 923 -25.44 4.76 -5.80
N GLY A 924 -26.38 3.81 -5.76
CA GLY A 924 -27.38 3.72 -4.68
C GLY A 924 -28.59 4.64 -4.82
N SER A 925 -28.59 5.57 -5.79
CA SER A 925 -29.76 6.40 -6.08
C SER A 925 -30.88 5.55 -6.69
N PHE A 926 -32.11 5.78 -6.23
CA PHE A 926 -33.29 5.09 -6.75
C PHE A 926 -33.75 5.74 -8.05
N LEU A 927 -34.00 4.91 -9.06
CA LEU A 927 -34.71 5.30 -10.28
C LEU A 927 -36.06 5.94 -9.97
N ASP A 928 -36.30 7.17 -10.47
CA ASP A 928 -37.66 7.69 -10.54
C ASP A 928 -38.47 6.98 -11.63
N THR A 929 -39.02 5.84 -11.24
CA THR A 929 -39.90 5.04 -12.09
C THR A 929 -41.14 5.80 -12.57
N LYS A 930 -41.57 6.90 -11.92
CA LYS A 930 -42.72 7.68 -12.38
C LYS A 930 -42.35 8.51 -13.60
N THR A 931 -41.22 9.20 -13.56
CA THR A 931 -40.73 10.02 -14.68
C THR A 931 -40.34 9.14 -15.86
N LEU A 932 -39.64 8.03 -15.60
CA LEU A 932 -39.34 7.02 -16.62
C LEU A 932 -40.62 6.49 -17.29
N ARG A 933 -41.65 6.17 -16.50
CA ARG A 933 -42.96 5.73 -17.02
C ARG A 933 -43.65 6.80 -17.88
N LYS A 934 -43.60 8.06 -17.44
CA LYS A 934 -44.13 9.20 -18.21
C LYS A 934 -43.42 9.30 -19.55
N ASN A 935 -42.09 9.23 -19.55
CA ASN A 935 -41.28 9.37 -20.76
C ASN A 935 -41.53 8.25 -21.77
N ILE A 936 -41.59 6.99 -21.31
CA ILE A 936 -41.87 5.85 -22.19
C ILE A 936 -43.28 5.92 -22.79
N ARG A 937 -44.28 6.40 -22.04
CA ARG A 937 -45.63 6.63 -22.61
C ARG A 937 -45.59 7.64 -23.74
N VAL A 938 -44.95 8.79 -23.50
CA VAL A 938 -44.81 9.84 -24.52
C VAL A 938 -44.14 9.30 -25.78
N LEU A 939 -43.09 8.49 -25.65
CA LEU A 939 -42.42 7.86 -26.79
C LEU A 939 -43.36 6.89 -27.53
N LYS A 940 -44.12 6.05 -26.82
CA LYS A 940 -45.09 5.14 -27.44
C LYS A 940 -46.24 5.85 -28.13
N ASP A 941 -46.78 6.90 -27.49
CA ASP A 941 -47.87 7.71 -28.04
C ASP A 941 -47.41 8.45 -29.31
N ALA A 942 -46.11 8.75 -29.42
CA ALA A 942 -45.46 9.28 -30.61
C ALA A 942 -45.13 8.22 -31.69
N GLY A 943 -45.50 6.95 -31.48
CA GLY A 943 -45.25 5.87 -32.44
C GLY A 943 -43.86 5.22 -32.34
N GLN A 944 -43.07 5.53 -31.30
CA GLN A 944 -41.76 4.91 -31.12
C GLN A 944 -41.90 3.43 -30.69
N PRO A 945 -41.23 2.47 -31.33
CA PRO A 945 -41.41 1.04 -31.06
C PRO A 945 -40.62 0.52 -29.85
N ILE A 946 -40.45 1.30 -28.77
CA ILE A 946 -39.70 0.85 -27.60
C ILE A 946 -40.46 -0.27 -26.88
N HIS A 947 -39.91 -1.47 -26.90
CA HIS A 947 -40.49 -2.67 -26.30
C HIS A 947 -39.70 -3.19 -25.10
N LYS A 948 -38.39 -2.92 -25.04
CA LYS A 948 -37.49 -3.45 -24.01
C LYS A 948 -36.59 -2.37 -23.40
N LEU A 949 -36.45 -2.41 -22.08
CA LEU A 949 -35.56 -1.56 -21.29
C LEU A 949 -34.65 -2.44 -20.43
N LEU A 950 -33.36 -2.45 -20.73
CA LEU A 950 -32.35 -3.20 -19.97
C LEU A 950 -31.69 -2.28 -18.93
N LEU A 951 -31.85 -2.60 -17.65
CA LEU A 951 -31.34 -1.81 -16.52
C LEU A 951 -30.36 -2.65 -15.69
N PRO A 952 -29.40 -2.07 -14.97
CA PRO A 952 -28.45 -2.87 -14.18
C PRO A 952 -29.17 -3.85 -13.25
N LYS A 953 -28.74 -5.12 -13.20
CA LYS A 953 -29.41 -6.20 -12.42
C LYS A 953 -29.78 -5.77 -11.00
N LYS A 954 -28.88 -5.04 -10.32
CA LYS A 954 -29.10 -4.51 -8.96
C LYS A 954 -30.29 -3.54 -8.89
N SER A 955 -30.43 -2.65 -9.86
CA SER A 955 -31.54 -1.69 -9.92
C SER A 955 -32.88 -2.41 -10.06
N VAL A 956 -32.94 -3.46 -10.88
CA VAL A 956 -34.15 -4.26 -11.08
C VAL A 956 -34.56 -5.00 -9.80
N LEU A 957 -33.59 -5.54 -9.04
CA LEU A 957 -33.82 -6.25 -7.78
C LEU A 957 -34.31 -5.34 -6.65
N VAL A 958 -33.76 -4.12 -6.55
CA VAL A 958 -34.14 -3.17 -5.49
C VAL A 958 -35.51 -2.53 -5.77
N GLY A 959 -35.85 -2.33 -7.04
CA GLY A 959 -37.04 -1.57 -7.45
C GLY A 959 -38.31 -2.39 -7.75
N VAL A 960 -38.41 -3.67 -7.38
CA VAL A 960 -39.47 -4.59 -7.87
C VAL A 960 -40.89 -4.00 -7.78
N LYS A 961 -41.25 -3.35 -6.66
CA LYS A 961 -42.57 -2.71 -6.48
C LYS A 961 -42.78 -1.51 -7.41
N SER A 962 -41.75 -0.68 -7.57
CA SER A 962 -41.77 0.53 -8.39
C SER A 962 -41.82 0.20 -9.90
N PHE A 963 -41.09 -0.84 -10.33
CA PHE A 963 -41.07 -1.29 -11.72
C PHE A 963 -42.35 -1.98 -12.18
N ARG A 964 -43.23 -2.45 -11.28
CA ARG A 964 -44.48 -3.14 -11.66
C ARG A 964 -45.36 -2.30 -12.59
N LYS A 965 -45.39 -0.97 -12.42
CA LYS A 965 -46.16 -0.06 -13.29
C LYS A 965 -45.46 0.21 -14.62
N LEU A 966 -44.13 0.16 -14.64
CA LEU A 966 -43.31 0.33 -15.84
C LEU A 966 -43.35 -0.92 -16.73
N ARG A 967 -43.30 -2.12 -16.13
CA ARG A 967 -43.42 -3.42 -16.80
C ARG A 967 -44.73 -3.62 -17.57
N LYS A 968 -45.77 -2.85 -17.24
CA LYS A 968 -47.03 -2.82 -18.00
C LYS A 968 -46.91 -2.09 -19.33
N LEU A 969 -45.88 -1.28 -19.51
CA LEU A 969 -45.64 -0.49 -20.71
C LEU A 969 -44.49 -1.05 -21.54
N VAL A 970 -43.37 -1.42 -20.91
CA VAL A 970 -42.15 -1.89 -21.55
C VAL A 970 -41.64 -3.10 -20.79
N ASP A 971 -41.03 -4.07 -21.46
CA ASP A 971 -40.35 -5.16 -20.78
C ASP A 971 -39.10 -4.61 -20.06
N VAL A 972 -38.90 -5.00 -18.80
CA VAL A 972 -37.80 -4.49 -17.97
C VAL A 972 -37.00 -5.67 -17.43
N GLU A 973 -35.80 -5.85 -17.98
CA GLU A 973 -34.88 -6.93 -17.63
C GLU A 973 -33.59 -6.41 -16.99
N GLY A 974 -32.93 -7.31 -16.25
CA GLY A 974 -31.63 -7.05 -15.65
C GLY A 974 -30.49 -7.19 -16.67
N PHE A 975 -29.79 -6.11 -16.92
CA PHE A 975 -28.62 -6.01 -17.76
C PHE A 975 -27.36 -6.51 -17.05
N SER A 976 -26.64 -7.40 -17.74
CA SER A 976 -25.21 -7.66 -17.53
C SER A 976 -24.55 -7.46 -18.89
N ASP A 977 -23.45 -6.71 -18.96
CA ASP A 977 -22.72 -6.41 -20.21
C ASP A 977 -22.74 -7.61 -21.16
N ASP A 978 -23.57 -7.51 -22.20
CA ASP A 978 -23.72 -8.49 -23.28
C ASP A 978 -22.98 -8.02 -24.53
N TRP A 979 -22.18 -6.95 -24.40
CA TRP A 979 -21.19 -6.57 -25.38
C TRP A 979 -20.25 -7.75 -25.60
N PRO A 980 -19.95 -8.13 -26.86
CA PRO A 980 -18.96 -9.15 -27.12
C PRO A 980 -17.64 -8.68 -26.49
N MET A 981 -17.24 -9.33 -25.39
CA MET A 981 -16.01 -9.04 -24.67
C MET A 981 -15.03 -10.18 -24.94
N PRO A 982 -14.39 -10.24 -26.12
CA PRO A 982 -13.39 -11.28 -26.40
C PRO A 982 -12.17 -11.13 -25.48
N PHE A 983 -12.00 -9.98 -24.84
CA PHE A 983 -10.93 -9.71 -23.89
C PHE A 983 -11.42 -9.93 -22.45
N ILE A 984 -10.82 -10.90 -21.76
CA ILE A 984 -11.17 -11.33 -20.40
C ILE A 984 -10.77 -10.28 -19.32
N SER A 985 -10.23 -9.11 -19.70
CA SER A 985 -9.61 -8.15 -18.78
C SER A 985 -10.59 -7.10 -18.22
N LYS A 986 -10.45 -6.81 -16.90
CA LYS A 986 -11.19 -5.74 -16.19
C LYS A 986 -10.84 -4.37 -16.80
N ARG A 987 -11.69 -3.83 -17.69
CA ARG A 987 -11.59 -2.48 -18.30
C ARG A 987 -11.34 -1.35 -17.28
N ARG A 988 -11.76 -1.55 -16.02
CA ARG A 988 -11.72 -0.54 -14.95
C ARG A 988 -10.30 -0.09 -14.55
N LEU A 989 -9.27 -0.91 -14.75
CA LEU A 989 -7.90 -0.55 -14.37
C LEU A 989 -7.21 0.34 -15.41
N ASP A 990 -7.47 0.10 -16.69
CA ASP A 990 -6.88 0.90 -17.78
C ASP A 990 -7.41 2.35 -17.71
N LEU A 991 -8.69 2.52 -17.35
CA LEU A 991 -9.34 3.83 -17.10
C LEU A 991 -8.70 4.65 -15.98
N LEU A 992 -8.27 4.01 -14.89
CA LEU A 992 -7.62 4.73 -13.78
C LEU A 992 -6.24 5.25 -14.18
N VAL A 993 -5.56 4.55 -15.10
CA VAL A 993 -4.29 4.99 -15.66
C VAL A 993 -4.52 6.16 -16.62
N LEU A 994 -5.54 6.08 -17.50
CA LEU A 994 -5.97 7.15 -18.40
C LEU A 994 -6.21 8.46 -17.63
N ASN A 995 -7.07 8.44 -16.60
CA ASN A 995 -7.39 9.63 -15.81
C ASN A 995 -6.17 10.20 -15.09
N ARG A 996 -5.30 9.33 -14.56
CA ARG A 996 -4.09 9.78 -13.85
C ARG A 996 -3.06 10.38 -14.80
N MET A 997 -2.92 9.85 -16.01
CA MET A 997 -1.98 10.39 -17.01
C MET A 997 -2.45 11.72 -17.57
N ALA A 998 -3.76 11.88 -17.84
CA ALA A 998 -4.36 13.16 -18.22
C ALA A 998 -4.09 14.23 -17.13
N GLN A 999 -4.33 13.87 -15.87
CA GLN A 999 -4.09 14.76 -14.73
C GLN A 999 -2.61 15.17 -14.57
N ILE A 1000 -1.67 14.21 -14.69
CA ILE A 1000 -0.23 14.51 -14.62
C ILE A 1000 0.21 15.50 -15.72
N GLN A 1001 -0.46 15.50 -16.87
CA GLN A 1001 -0.14 16.39 -17.98
C GLN A 1001 -0.76 17.77 -17.83
N GLU A 1002 -2.00 17.88 -17.32
CA GLU A 1002 -2.58 19.17 -16.93
C GLU A 1002 -1.70 19.84 -15.87
N ASP A 1003 -1.30 19.09 -14.83
CA ASP A 1003 -0.41 19.57 -13.77
C ASP A 1003 1.01 19.92 -14.30
N GLY A 1004 1.46 19.26 -15.38
CA GLY A 1004 2.78 19.46 -15.97
C GLY A 1004 2.87 20.60 -17.01
N ASN A 1005 1.74 21.04 -17.57
CA ASN A 1005 1.67 22.18 -18.50
C ASN A 1005 1.45 23.53 -17.79
N GLU A 1006 1.09 23.53 -16.50
CA GLU A 1006 1.00 24.73 -15.66
C GLU A 1006 2.31 25.05 -14.89
N GLY A 1007 3.39 24.28 -15.12
CA GLY A 1007 4.70 24.43 -14.49
C GLY A 1007 5.79 25.02 -15.37
#